data_AF-M4CIR5-F1
#
_entry.id   AF-M4CIR5-F1
#
_cell.length_a   1.000
_cell.length_b   1.000
_cell.length_c   1.000
_cell.angle_alpha   90.00
_cell.angle_beta   90.00
_cell.angle_gamma   90.00
#
_symmetry.space_group_name_H-M   'P 1'
#
loop_
_entity.id
_entity.type
_entity.pdbx_description
1 polymer ?
#
loop_
_entity_poly.entity_id
_entity_poly.type
_entity_poly.pdbx_seq_one_letter_code
_entity_poly.pdbx_strand_id
1 'polypeptide(L)'
;MPEFNKGVMRPNLNAVPNQQLSIQPDANIDKECYRSKRSNYHLGVPDDDTDEDVVFLGEILPSDSGHHCPSKRQRVEAHPPPQDDETLRSGVEVVEPMESDEQTKREGEANTADTTVPLEKPKKRDVSLVERFTEEEIEMHLKSLHEGRVELKNIETCQLCGESELLFPAPPLYCSLCNYRIQDESLYYIPEETISGAQHQICSPCYDHCRRQKFTLSGVDIVKANMLKLNNANNQDTEAWVACESCGKWQHQICGLYNPEKDTDKTSDYICPYCLLEERRSNESVGVHDNTDLEAKDLPETILSHFIERRLTKRLKEERRQTAEATGKSLDDVSLPDDLTLRVVFSADKSTHINKTFADFLHDEHYPSEFPYRSKVILLFQKIEGVDVCIFALLVQEFGSECSQPNKRSVYISYLDSVKYFRPERVTFSGEALRTFVYHEILIGYLEYCKFRGFTTGYIWSCPPQKGEDFVMYSHPKTQQTPSTKKLREWYVSMLDKAKEQSAVTNVTNLYDRFFVPTCNITAARLPYFEGSFWSSSAELLMSQETESGVENVKSLSRRALKGNKIKDSNDAKNILLMRKLGIRISNQKEDFIVVDLHYTCTRCSETILSGLRWFCKKCKDLQLCQRCHELEEELLGEHTHTMNGEEHSLSQAIMNIQSTTEDNDVILGNNTFESRQMFLSFSQKHNYRFDTLRRAKNSSMMILHHLHTSNKLHQSQISSGALLQVVTCTSCQKDVSTTIYYTSLCCPSYRACTSCYSNSKYLRLRHLFPVTPCIHGIPPRTVVTIEILDALLHAHACRSTAAGPCSHPKCSVAKILFNHTEVCEKQRACKTCVHFAMVIRIHAYHCQDPNCSIPRCR
;
A
#
# COMPACT_ATOMS: atom_id res chain seq x y z
N MET A 1 -19.75 -26.25 63.61
CA MET A 1 -20.64 -25.37 64.38
C MET A 1 -19.96 -24.02 64.55
N PRO A 2 -20.62 -22.88 64.26
CA PRO A 2 -21.89 -22.69 63.58
C PRO A 2 -21.80 -21.92 62.24
N GLU A 3 -22.86 -22.05 61.45
CA GLU A 3 -23.52 -21.05 60.58
C GLU A 3 -22.73 -19.87 59.95
N PHE A 4 -22.84 -19.76 58.61
CA PHE A 4 -23.62 -18.68 58.00
C PHE A 4 -24.16 -19.09 56.62
N ASN A 5 -25.38 -18.70 56.28
CA ASN A 5 -26.04 -19.08 55.02
C ASN A 5 -26.79 -17.87 54.42
N LYS A 6 -26.58 -17.55 53.13
CA LYS A 6 -27.34 -16.51 52.40
C LYS A 6 -27.58 -16.92 50.95
N GLY A 7 -28.86 -17.05 50.60
CA GLY A 7 -29.31 -17.40 49.25
C GLY A 7 -29.64 -16.19 48.37
N VAL A 8 -29.92 -16.49 47.10
CA VAL A 8 -30.28 -15.54 46.03
C VAL A 8 -31.76 -15.13 46.11
N MET A 9 -32.07 -13.88 45.76
CA MET A 9 -33.40 -13.50 45.24
C MET A 9 -33.29 -12.41 44.16
N ARG A 10 -34.23 -12.40 43.20
CA ARG A 10 -34.39 -11.38 42.15
C ARG A 10 -35.42 -10.31 42.58
N PRO A 11 -35.45 -9.16 41.90
CA PRO A 11 -36.72 -8.49 41.59
C PRO A 11 -36.95 -8.33 40.07
N ASN A 12 -38.05 -7.67 39.70
CA ASN A 12 -38.73 -7.80 38.41
C ASN A 12 -38.91 -6.43 37.67
N LEU A 13 -39.54 -6.47 36.50
CA LEU A 13 -39.73 -5.37 35.54
C LEU A 13 -40.73 -4.26 35.96
N ASN A 14 -40.64 -3.14 35.21
CA ASN A 14 -41.64 -2.08 34.96
C ASN A 14 -41.91 -1.02 36.05
N ALA A 15 -41.43 0.21 35.80
CA ALA A 15 -42.17 1.47 36.01
C ALA A 15 -41.56 2.61 35.16
N VAL A 16 -42.40 3.54 34.69
CA VAL A 16 -42.00 4.81 34.04
C VAL A 16 -42.82 5.93 34.67
N PRO A 17 -42.23 7.11 34.91
CA PRO A 17 -42.99 8.34 34.66
C PRO A 17 -42.19 9.40 33.87
N ASN A 18 -42.89 10.11 32.98
CA ASN A 18 -42.41 11.37 32.42
C ASN A 18 -42.38 12.46 33.51
N GLN A 19 -41.39 13.35 33.46
CA GLN A 19 -41.57 14.73 33.91
C GLN A 19 -41.01 15.70 32.86
N GLN A 20 -41.88 16.55 32.34
CA GLN A 20 -41.48 17.77 31.65
C GLN A 20 -41.21 18.84 32.70
N LEU A 21 -40.16 19.64 32.53
CA LEU A 21 -40.08 20.96 33.14
C LEU A 21 -39.52 21.96 32.13
N SER A 22 -40.21 23.09 32.01
CA SER A 22 -40.01 24.10 30.98
C SER A 22 -39.25 25.31 31.53
N ILE A 23 -38.31 25.84 30.75
CA ILE A 23 -37.80 27.20 30.91
C ILE A 23 -37.91 27.88 29.53
N GLN A 24 -38.43 29.11 29.50
CA GLN A 24 -38.62 29.90 28.28
C GLN A 24 -37.40 30.80 27.98
N PRO A 25 -37.26 31.32 26.75
CA PRO A 25 -36.07 32.05 26.34
C PRO A 25 -36.16 33.55 26.67
N ASP A 26 -35.15 34.07 27.36
CA ASP A 26 -34.84 35.50 27.33
C ASP A 26 -33.88 35.80 26.18
N ALA A 27 -34.15 36.89 25.47
CA ALA A 27 -33.34 37.32 24.33
C ALA A 27 -33.11 38.84 24.38
N ASN A 28 -31.89 39.24 24.71
CA ASN A 28 -31.32 40.45 24.13
C ASN A 28 -29.79 40.39 24.06
N ILE A 29 -29.31 40.39 22.82
CA ILE A 29 -28.17 41.16 22.30
C ILE A 29 -27.16 41.64 23.34
N ASP A 30 -25.93 41.12 23.24
CA ASP A 30 -24.82 42.03 22.94
C ASP A 30 -23.80 41.40 21.96
N LYS A 31 -23.03 42.25 21.26
CA LYS A 31 -22.05 41.84 20.24
C LYS A 31 -20.63 42.12 20.74
N GLU A 32 -19.79 41.10 20.93
CA GLU A 32 -18.34 41.33 20.79
C GLU A 32 -17.49 40.07 20.51
N CYS A 33 -16.21 40.33 20.21
CA CYS A 33 -15.28 39.50 19.44
C CYS A 33 -14.97 38.08 19.93
N TYR A 34 -14.63 37.23 18.96
CA TYR A 34 -13.79 36.04 19.13
C TYR A 34 -12.50 36.35 19.92
N ARG A 35 -12.20 35.57 20.96
CA ARG A 35 -10.81 35.27 21.37
C ARG A 35 -10.67 33.81 21.81
N SER A 36 -9.93 33.03 21.03
CA SER A 36 -9.50 31.68 21.41
C SER A 36 -8.39 31.75 22.46
N LYS A 37 -8.45 30.90 23.49
CA LYS A 37 -7.35 30.68 24.43
C LYS A 37 -6.70 29.33 24.12
N ARG A 38 -5.49 29.36 23.55
CA ARG A 38 -4.57 28.20 23.58
C ARG A 38 -3.67 28.30 24.81
N SER A 39 -3.29 27.15 25.36
CA SER A 39 -2.37 27.04 26.50
C SER A 39 -0.91 27.15 26.05
N ASN A 40 -0.10 27.93 26.77
CA ASN A 40 1.34 27.98 26.54
C ASN A 40 2.03 26.72 27.07
N TYR A 41 2.91 26.13 26.25
CA TYR A 41 4.06 25.38 26.72
C TYR A 41 5.29 25.88 25.96
N HIS A 42 6.28 26.39 26.68
CA HIS A 42 7.60 26.71 26.13
C HIS A 42 8.48 25.47 26.18
N LEU A 43 9.04 25.09 25.03
CA LEU A 43 10.31 24.38 24.93
C LEU A 43 11.17 25.13 23.90
N GLY A 44 12.45 25.29 24.20
CA GLY A 44 13.38 26.03 23.35
C GLY A 44 13.92 25.14 22.22
N VAL A 45 14.07 25.72 21.04
CA VAL A 45 14.81 25.15 19.92
C VAL A 45 16.23 25.74 19.97
N PRO A 46 17.30 24.92 19.98
CA PRO A 46 18.62 25.36 19.56
C PRO A 46 18.70 25.32 18.03
N ASP A 47 19.08 26.43 17.40
CA ASP A 47 19.38 26.47 15.97
C ASP A 47 20.74 25.80 15.68
N ASP A 48 20.77 24.78 14.81
CA ASP A 48 21.95 24.43 14.01
C ASP A 48 21.53 23.57 12.80
N ASP A 49 21.66 24.10 11.57
CA ASP A 49 21.34 23.43 10.30
C ASP A 49 22.62 22.88 9.65
N THR A 50 22.72 21.57 9.38
CA THR A 50 23.80 20.95 8.55
C THR A 50 23.31 19.78 7.67
N ASP A 51 23.94 19.59 6.50
CA ASP A 51 23.38 18.95 5.27
C ASP A 51 23.34 17.39 5.13
N GLU A 52 22.26 16.84 4.53
CA GLU A 52 22.17 15.60 3.68
C GLU A 52 20.83 15.57 2.91
N ASP A 53 20.67 15.35 1.59
CA ASP A 53 21.55 15.42 0.40
C ASP A 53 20.73 16.01 -0.77
N VAL A 54 21.20 17.09 -1.41
CA VAL A 54 20.75 17.54 -2.74
C VAL A 54 21.96 17.97 -3.60
N VAL A 55 23.02 17.17 -3.63
CA VAL A 55 24.26 17.51 -4.35
C VAL A 55 24.12 17.28 -5.85
N PHE A 56 23.88 18.36 -6.62
CA PHE A 56 24.12 18.34 -8.08
C PHE A 56 24.63 19.65 -8.71
N LEU A 57 24.57 20.80 -8.03
CA LEU A 57 24.96 22.11 -8.62
C LEU A 57 25.70 23.10 -7.67
N GLY A 58 25.92 22.76 -6.39
CA GLY A 58 26.44 23.72 -5.40
C GLY A 58 27.96 23.92 -5.41
N GLU A 59 28.75 22.84 -5.38
CA GLU A 59 30.18 22.90 -5.03
C GLU A 59 31.11 22.92 -6.25
N ILE A 60 31.32 24.08 -6.88
CA ILE A 60 32.29 24.24 -7.98
C ILE A 60 33.07 25.56 -7.89
N LEU A 61 33.76 25.82 -6.76
CA LEU A 61 34.93 26.72 -6.68
C LEU A 61 35.83 26.36 -5.48
N PRO A 62 36.98 25.68 -5.70
CA PRO A 62 38.06 25.62 -4.71
C PRO A 62 38.92 26.88 -4.78
N SER A 63 39.28 27.45 -3.64
CA SER A 63 40.25 28.56 -3.54
C SER A 63 41.69 28.06 -3.49
N ASP A 64 42.60 28.82 -4.11
CA ASP A 64 44.00 28.44 -4.24
C ASP A 64 44.81 28.75 -2.97
N SER A 65 45.49 27.75 -2.41
CA SER A 65 46.62 27.93 -1.49
C SER A 65 47.53 26.69 -1.52
N GLY A 66 48.67 26.81 -2.20
CA GLY A 66 49.58 25.69 -2.43
C GLY A 66 50.67 25.54 -1.37
N HIS A 67 51.07 24.29 -1.09
CA HIS A 67 52.32 23.95 -0.40
C HIS A 67 53.02 22.78 -1.10
N HIS A 68 54.35 22.83 -1.17
CA HIS A 68 55.20 21.78 -1.73
C HIS A 68 55.50 20.68 -0.71
N CYS A 69 55.58 19.42 -1.16
CA CYS A 69 56.59 18.46 -0.72
C CYS A 69 56.74 17.29 -1.72
N PRO A 70 57.86 16.53 -1.71
CA PRO A 70 58.36 15.87 -2.91
C PRO A 70 58.08 14.37 -3.05
N SER A 71 58.38 13.86 -4.24
CA SER A 71 58.22 12.48 -4.67
C SER A 71 59.26 11.49 -4.11
N LYS A 72 58.86 10.22 -3.99
CA LYS A 72 59.74 9.04 -4.16
C LYS A 72 58.95 7.88 -4.79
N ARG A 73 59.65 7.04 -5.54
CA ARG A 73 59.10 5.89 -6.29
C ARG A 73 59.42 4.57 -5.58
N GLN A 74 58.56 3.55 -5.74
CA GLN A 74 59.03 2.24 -6.21
C GLN A 74 57.90 1.43 -6.87
N ARG A 75 58.22 0.24 -7.41
CA ARG A 75 57.61 -0.32 -8.63
C ARG A 75 57.65 -1.86 -8.63
N VAL A 76 56.51 -2.49 -8.93
CA VAL A 76 56.36 -3.85 -9.52
C VAL A 76 55.09 -3.76 -10.38
N GLU A 77 55.13 -3.63 -11.71
CA GLU A 77 55.51 -4.59 -12.78
C GLU A 77 54.54 -5.76 -12.96
N ALA A 78 53.85 -5.77 -14.11
CA ALA A 78 53.03 -6.85 -14.64
C ALA A 78 52.98 -6.71 -16.18
N HIS A 79 53.21 -7.80 -16.93
CA HIS A 79 53.35 -7.81 -18.40
C HIS A 79 53.08 -9.23 -18.98
N PRO A 80 52.73 -9.42 -20.28
CA PRO A 80 51.30 -9.59 -20.62
C PRO A 80 51.04 -10.84 -21.56
N PRO A 81 50.30 -10.85 -22.71
CA PRO A 81 49.62 -12.07 -23.20
C PRO A 81 50.07 -12.59 -24.60
N PRO A 82 49.41 -13.64 -25.13
CA PRO A 82 48.90 -13.70 -26.50
C PRO A 82 47.39 -14.11 -26.52
N GLN A 83 46.53 -13.87 -27.53
CA GLN A 83 46.59 -14.07 -28.99
C GLN A 83 46.69 -15.56 -29.44
N ASP A 84 46.18 -16.04 -30.58
CA ASP A 84 45.02 -15.73 -31.48
C ASP A 84 45.01 -16.87 -32.54
N ASP A 85 43.87 -17.32 -33.08
CA ASP A 85 43.77 -17.82 -34.48
C ASP A 85 42.31 -18.03 -35.00
N GLU A 86 42.15 -18.17 -36.32
CA GLU A 86 40.86 -18.18 -37.06
C GLU A 86 40.57 -19.47 -37.86
N THR A 87 39.30 -19.67 -38.28
CA THR A 87 38.78 -19.96 -39.67
C THR A 87 37.38 -20.62 -39.63
N LEU A 88 36.32 -20.09 -40.28
CA LEU A 88 35.90 -20.16 -41.71
C LEU A 88 35.55 -21.60 -42.20
N ARG A 89 34.45 -21.89 -42.95
CA ARG A 89 33.42 -21.04 -43.61
C ARG A 89 32.16 -21.81 -44.13
N SER A 90 30.99 -21.13 -44.16
CA SER A 90 29.87 -21.14 -45.18
C SER A 90 29.01 -22.38 -45.56
N GLY A 91 27.70 -22.10 -45.81
CA GLY A 91 26.67 -22.96 -46.48
C GLY A 91 25.63 -23.53 -45.49
N VAL A 92 24.32 -23.21 -45.42
CA VAL A 92 23.25 -22.61 -46.28
C VAL A 92 22.43 -23.63 -47.09
N GLU A 93 21.09 -23.41 -47.11
CA GLU A 93 19.97 -24.25 -47.63
C GLU A 93 19.66 -25.51 -46.77
N VAL A 94 18.48 -25.73 -46.16
CA VAL A 94 17.03 -25.50 -46.42
C VAL A 94 16.35 -26.56 -47.30
N VAL A 95 15.65 -27.51 -46.66
CA VAL A 95 14.35 -28.12 -47.05
C VAL A 95 13.61 -28.54 -45.76
N GLU A 96 12.27 -28.60 -45.78
CA GLU A 96 11.39 -28.87 -44.62
C GLU A 96 10.81 -30.33 -44.63
N PRO A 97 9.66 -30.74 -44.01
CA PRO A 97 9.58 -32.03 -43.30
C PRO A 97 8.61 -33.07 -43.92
N MET A 98 8.50 -34.25 -43.29
CA MET A 98 7.34 -35.18 -43.23
C MET A 98 7.65 -36.28 -42.17
N GLU A 99 6.72 -36.71 -41.29
CA GLU A 99 5.67 -37.74 -41.46
C GLU A 99 6.23 -39.16 -41.77
N SER A 100 5.78 -40.28 -41.17
CA SER A 100 4.75 -40.53 -40.13
C SER A 100 4.90 -41.95 -39.52
N ASP A 101 3.94 -42.35 -38.67
CA ASP A 101 3.48 -43.73 -38.38
C ASP A 101 4.29 -44.74 -37.52
N GLU A 102 3.82 -44.89 -36.27
CA GLU A 102 3.09 -46.06 -35.74
C GLU A 102 3.62 -47.53 -35.83
N GLN A 103 3.28 -48.30 -34.77
CA GLN A 103 3.08 -49.76 -34.71
C GLN A 103 4.29 -50.69 -35.05
N THR A 104 4.67 -51.70 -34.25
CA THR A 104 3.86 -52.66 -33.49
C THR A 104 4.70 -53.35 -32.39
N LYS A 105 4.03 -53.92 -31.37
CA LYS A 105 4.63 -54.90 -30.42
C LYS A 105 5.34 -56.07 -31.12
N ARG A 106 6.42 -56.57 -30.50
CA ARG A 106 6.67 -58.03 -30.38
C ARG A 106 7.16 -58.37 -28.98
N GLU A 107 6.67 -59.49 -28.46
CA GLU A 107 7.11 -60.09 -27.20
C GLU A 107 8.37 -60.95 -27.44
N GLY A 108 9.19 -61.11 -26.41
CA GLY A 108 10.41 -61.90 -26.47
C GLY A 108 10.96 -62.15 -25.06
N GLU A 109 10.58 -63.27 -24.47
CA GLU A 109 11.06 -63.66 -23.14
C GLU A 109 12.54 -64.08 -23.20
N ALA A 110 13.36 -63.50 -22.32
CA ALA A 110 14.72 -63.96 -22.05
C ALA A 110 15.02 -63.79 -20.55
N ASN A 111 14.95 -64.89 -19.81
CA ASN A 111 15.25 -64.89 -18.38
C ASN A 111 16.76 -64.85 -18.13
N THR A 112 17.28 -63.67 -17.77
CA THR A 112 18.55 -63.52 -17.05
C THR A 112 18.30 -62.71 -15.79
N ALA A 113 18.29 -63.38 -14.63
CA ALA A 113 18.28 -62.71 -13.34
C ALA A 113 19.67 -62.10 -13.09
N ASP A 114 19.75 -60.78 -13.10
CA ASP A 114 20.93 -60.04 -12.63
C ASP A 114 20.49 -59.06 -11.54
N THR A 115 21.27 -59.00 -10.45
CA THR A 115 20.84 -58.39 -9.19
C THR A 115 21.21 -56.91 -9.16
N THR A 116 20.72 -56.15 -10.13
CA THR A 116 20.75 -54.69 -10.06
C THR A 116 19.76 -54.23 -8.99
N VAL A 117 20.27 -53.86 -7.81
CA VAL A 117 19.53 -52.99 -6.88
C VAL A 117 19.04 -51.80 -7.69
N PRO A 118 17.72 -51.50 -7.73
CA PRO A 118 17.24 -50.31 -8.40
C PRO A 118 17.93 -49.11 -7.75
N LEU A 119 18.67 -48.33 -8.55
CA LEU A 119 19.12 -47.02 -8.10
C LEU A 119 17.86 -46.20 -7.88
N GLU A 120 17.45 -46.04 -6.62
CA GLU A 120 16.20 -45.37 -6.29
C GLU A 120 16.21 -43.99 -6.93
N LYS A 121 15.20 -43.72 -7.78
CA LYS A 121 15.00 -42.37 -8.29
C LYS A 121 14.87 -41.48 -7.05
N PRO A 122 15.67 -40.40 -6.91
CA PRO A 122 15.60 -39.56 -5.72
C PRO A 122 14.16 -39.09 -5.57
N LYS A 123 13.52 -39.53 -4.49
CA LYS A 123 12.11 -39.26 -4.25
C LYS A 123 11.90 -37.74 -4.22
N LYS A 124 10.73 -37.33 -4.70
CA LYS A 124 10.33 -35.92 -4.84
C LYS A 124 10.25 -35.29 -3.43
N ARG A 125 11.19 -34.40 -3.09
CA ARG A 125 11.19 -33.57 -1.87
C ARG A 125 10.60 -32.17 -2.19
N ASP A 126 10.76 -31.20 -1.30
CA ASP A 126 10.30 -29.80 -1.39
C ASP A 126 8.80 -29.56 -1.09
N VAL A 127 8.16 -30.39 -0.26
CA VAL A 127 6.73 -30.25 0.10
C VAL A 127 6.46 -29.57 1.45
N SER A 128 7.47 -29.46 2.31
CA SER A 128 7.47 -28.57 3.48
C SER A 128 8.38 -27.36 3.26
N LEU A 129 7.94 -26.19 3.73
CA LEU A 129 8.78 -25.00 3.78
C LEU A 129 9.99 -25.17 4.75
N VAL A 130 9.88 -26.06 5.74
CA VAL A 130 10.93 -26.29 6.76
C VAL A 130 12.18 -26.94 6.18
N GLU A 131 12.05 -27.68 5.07
CA GLU A 131 13.18 -28.31 4.35
C GLU A 131 14.25 -27.29 3.94
N ARG A 132 13.87 -26.01 3.83
CA ARG A 132 14.69 -24.89 3.31
C ARG A 132 15.27 -23.95 4.37
N PHE A 133 14.82 -24.05 5.62
CA PHE A 133 15.29 -23.22 6.74
C PHE A 133 16.78 -23.44 7.05
N THR A 134 17.44 -22.59 7.83
CA THR A 134 18.70 -22.94 8.53
C THR A 134 18.45 -23.87 9.73
N GLU A 135 19.48 -24.38 10.44
CA GLU A 135 19.23 -25.13 11.68
C GLU A 135 18.58 -24.26 12.76
N GLU A 136 19.05 -23.02 12.91
CA GLU A 136 18.54 -22.04 13.86
C GLU A 136 17.08 -21.67 13.56
N GLU A 137 16.72 -21.52 12.28
CA GLU A 137 15.33 -21.28 11.88
C GLU A 137 14.41 -22.48 12.19
N ILE A 138 14.88 -23.73 12.07
CA ILE A 138 14.12 -24.90 12.50
C ILE A 138 13.97 -24.92 14.03
N GLU A 139 15.03 -24.67 14.79
CA GLU A 139 14.97 -24.60 16.26
C GLU A 139 14.02 -23.50 16.74
N MET A 140 14.07 -22.31 16.13
CA MET A 140 13.18 -21.20 16.42
C MET A 140 11.72 -21.55 16.07
N HIS A 141 11.47 -22.17 14.93
CA HIS A 141 10.12 -22.64 14.56
C HIS A 141 9.60 -23.71 15.52
N LEU A 142 10.39 -24.73 15.84
CA LEU A 142 10.06 -25.76 16.83
C LEU A 142 9.73 -25.14 18.20
N LYS A 143 10.55 -24.19 18.67
CA LYS A 143 10.30 -23.47 19.92
C LYS A 143 8.96 -22.73 19.88
N SER A 144 8.65 -22.03 18.79
CA SER A 144 7.39 -21.27 18.61
C SER A 144 6.13 -22.13 18.73
N LEU A 145 6.22 -23.43 18.42
CA LEU A 145 5.11 -24.39 18.54
C LEU A 145 4.86 -24.86 19.98
N HIS A 146 5.85 -24.70 20.88
CA HIS A 146 5.79 -25.12 22.28
C HIS A 146 5.54 -23.97 23.27
N GLU A 147 5.52 -22.70 22.82
CA GLU A 147 5.41 -21.54 23.72
C GLU A 147 4.06 -21.51 24.48
N GLY A 148 4.10 -21.95 25.74
CA GLY A 148 3.02 -21.79 26.72
C GLY A 148 2.33 -23.07 27.21
N ARG A 149 2.84 -24.28 26.95
CA ARG A 149 2.17 -25.55 27.30
C ARG A 149 3.07 -26.60 27.97
N VAL A 150 2.46 -27.69 28.44
CA VAL A 150 3.05 -28.76 29.26
C VAL A 150 3.02 -30.08 28.48
N GLU A 151 4.09 -30.88 28.56
CA GLU A 151 4.14 -32.20 27.92
C GLU A 151 3.05 -33.16 28.46
N LEU A 152 2.25 -33.73 27.55
CA LEU A 152 1.46 -34.94 27.80
C LEU A 152 1.83 -36.01 26.78
N LYS A 153 2.46 -37.09 27.25
CA LYS A 153 3.01 -38.16 26.42
C LYS A 153 1.97 -39.25 26.11
N ASN A 154 1.06 -38.92 25.19
CA ASN A 154 0.18 -39.89 24.52
C ASN A 154 0.70 -40.24 23.12
N ILE A 155 0.19 -41.33 22.55
CA ILE A 155 0.67 -41.89 21.26
C ILE A 155 0.05 -41.15 20.04
N GLU A 156 -1.12 -40.52 20.22
CA GLU A 156 -1.91 -39.85 19.18
C GLU A 156 -1.74 -38.32 19.22
N THR A 157 -0.54 -37.82 19.51
CA THR A 157 -0.24 -36.37 19.53
C THR A 157 0.75 -35.96 18.44
N CYS A 158 0.61 -34.72 17.97
CA CYS A 158 1.49 -34.12 16.99
C CYS A 158 2.89 -33.94 17.60
N GLN A 159 3.88 -34.63 17.03
CA GLN A 159 5.27 -34.60 17.51
C GLN A 159 5.85 -33.19 17.68
N LEU A 160 5.37 -32.21 16.90
CA LEU A 160 5.92 -30.85 16.84
C LEU A 160 5.30 -29.86 17.84
N CYS A 161 4.18 -30.21 18.48
CA CYS A 161 3.49 -29.31 19.43
C CYS A 161 2.83 -30.00 20.63
N GLY A 162 2.89 -31.34 20.74
CA GLY A 162 2.36 -32.11 21.87
C GLY A 162 0.83 -32.25 21.96
N GLU A 163 0.09 -31.50 21.16
CA GLU A 163 -1.38 -31.53 21.08
C GLU A 163 -1.90 -32.76 20.31
N SER A 164 -3.08 -33.27 20.69
CA SER A 164 -3.86 -34.18 19.85
C SER A 164 -4.67 -33.38 18.81
N GLU A 165 -5.99 -33.55 18.71
CA GLU A 165 -6.82 -32.93 17.68
C GLU A 165 -7.00 -31.41 17.90
N LEU A 166 -6.59 -30.60 16.93
CA LEU A 166 -6.78 -29.15 16.93
C LEU A 166 -7.88 -28.73 15.95
N LEU A 167 -8.87 -27.98 16.46
CA LEU A 167 -10.06 -27.58 15.71
C LEU A 167 -9.95 -26.18 15.10
N PHE A 168 -10.49 -26.01 13.90
CA PHE A 168 -10.82 -24.70 13.33
C PHE A 168 -12.12 -24.17 13.98
N PRO A 169 -12.16 -22.91 14.46
CA PRO A 169 -13.39 -22.29 14.90
C PRO A 169 -14.42 -22.26 13.76
N ALA A 170 -15.65 -22.66 14.06
CA ALA A 170 -16.72 -22.88 13.09
C ALA A 170 -16.88 -21.69 12.10
N PRO A 171 -17.15 -21.95 10.81
CA PRO A 171 -17.45 -20.90 9.84
C PRO A 171 -18.59 -20.00 10.32
N PRO A 172 -18.52 -18.67 10.09
CA PRO A 172 -19.53 -17.75 10.60
C PRO A 172 -20.85 -17.94 9.86
N LEU A 173 -21.79 -18.65 10.49
CA LEU A 173 -23.14 -18.87 9.96
C LEU A 173 -24.06 -17.66 10.23
N TYR A 174 -24.93 -17.32 9.27
CA TYR A 174 -25.82 -16.17 9.35
C TYR A 174 -27.28 -16.56 9.07
N CYS A 175 -28.20 -16.07 9.91
CA CYS A 175 -29.61 -16.40 9.77
C CYS A 175 -30.25 -15.70 8.54
N SER A 176 -30.73 -16.47 7.57
CA SER A 176 -31.37 -15.98 6.33
C SER A 176 -32.67 -15.19 6.54
N LEU A 177 -33.19 -15.07 7.78
CA LEU A 177 -34.38 -14.27 8.12
C LEU A 177 -34.08 -12.95 8.85
N CYS A 178 -32.89 -12.78 9.42
CA CYS A 178 -32.56 -11.59 10.22
C CYS A 178 -31.12 -11.11 10.09
N ASN A 179 -30.29 -11.80 9.30
CA ASN A 179 -28.88 -11.53 9.02
C ASN A 179 -27.96 -11.48 10.25
N TYR A 180 -28.44 -11.85 11.45
CA TYR A 180 -27.58 -12.01 12.63
C TYR A 180 -26.75 -13.30 12.55
N ARG A 181 -25.49 -13.21 12.97
CA ARG A 181 -24.58 -14.36 13.13
C ARG A 181 -25.11 -15.33 14.19
N ILE A 182 -25.28 -16.59 13.79
CA ILE A 182 -25.50 -17.73 14.67
C ILE A 182 -24.22 -17.93 15.49
N GLN A 183 -24.34 -18.00 16.82
CA GLN A 183 -23.16 -18.16 17.69
C GLN A 183 -22.61 -19.60 17.59
N ASP A 184 -21.33 -19.75 17.91
CA ASP A 184 -20.55 -20.96 17.61
C ASP A 184 -21.05 -22.21 18.37
N GLU A 185 -21.76 -22.05 19.49
CA GLU A 185 -22.41 -23.12 20.27
C GLU A 185 -23.96 -23.14 20.13
N SER A 186 -24.52 -22.34 19.22
CA SER A 186 -25.97 -22.20 19.10
C SER A 186 -26.62 -23.22 18.17
N LEU A 187 -27.84 -23.61 18.55
CA LEU A 187 -28.73 -24.40 17.70
C LEU A 187 -29.30 -23.55 16.56
N TYR A 188 -29.30 -24.12 15.36
CA TYR A 188 -29.87 -23.55 14.14
C TYR A 188 -30.62 -24.61 13.34
N TYR A 189 -31.34 -24.16 12.31
CA TYR A 189 -32.22 -24.99 11.51
C TYR A 189 -31.94 -24.78 10.03
N ILE A 190 -31.81 -25.85 9.26
CA ILE A 190 -31.72 -25.82 7.79
C ILE A 190 -32.91 -26.57 7.17
N PRO A 191 -33.37 -26.25 5.96
CA PRO A 191 -34.33 -27.09 5.24
C PRO A 191 -33.73 -28.46 4.91
N GLU A 192 -34.58 -29.49 4.81
CA GLU A 192 -34.17 -30.85 4.39
C GLU A 192 -33.62 -30.91 2.96
N GLU A 193 -34.13 -30.06 2.06
CA GLU A 193 -33.71 -29.97 0.65
C GLU A 193 -33.03 -28.62 0.35
N THR A 194 -32.09 -28.59 -0.60
CA THR A 194 -31.38 -27.35 -0.99
C THR A 194 -32.27 -26.49 -1.88
N ILE A 195 -32.56 -25.24 -1.47
CA ILE A 195 -33.55 -24.40 -2.14
C ILE A 195 -32.85 -23.40 -3.06
N SER A 196 -33.25 -23.38 -4.34
CA SER A 196 -32.68 -22.50 -5.37
C SER A 196 -31.14 -22.58 -5.46
N GLY A 197 -30.55 -23.73 -5.15
CA GLY A 197 -29.10 -23.96 -5.11
C GLY A 197 -28.37 -23.42 -3.87
N ALA A 198 -29.08 -22.82 -2.91
CA ALA A 198 -28.51 -22.25 -1.69
C ALA A 198 -28.93 -23.03 -0.42
N GLN A 199 -28.00 -23.24 0.50
CA GLN A 199 -28.31 -23.79 1.82
C GLN A 199 -28.69 -22.67 2.78
N HIS A 200 -29.99 -22.51 3.03
CA HIS A 200 -30.50 -21.53 3.98
C HIS A 200 -30.38 -21.99 5.44
N GLN A 201 -30.19 -21.03 6.34
CA GLN A 201 -29.91 -21.25 7.76
C GLN A 201 -30.80 -20.34 8.60
N ILE A 202 -31.48 -20.86 9.64
CA ILE A 202 -32.34 -20.07 10.53
C ILE A 202 -31.85 -20.23 11.97
N CYS A 203 -31.56 -19.13 12.66
CA CYS A 203 -31.20 -19.15 14.08
C CYS A 203 -32.41 -19.52 14.96
N SER A 204 -32.18 -20.19 16.10
CA SER A 204 -33.27 -20.57 17.02
C SER A 204 -34.28 -19.46 17.33
N PRO A 205 -33.87 -18.20 17.65
CA PRO A 205 -34.82 -17.10 17.87
C PRO A 205 -35.80 -16.85 16.70
N CYS A 206 -35.34 -16.89 15.45
CA CYS A 206 -36.20 -16.70 14.29
C CYS A 206 -37.06 -17.93 13.99
N TYR A 207 -36.53 -19.13 14.21
CA TYR A 207 -37.28 -20.37 14.12
C TYR A 207 -38.44 -20.37 15.14
N ASP A 208 -38.15 -20.10 16.41
CA ASP A 208 -39.12 -20.12 17.51
C ASP A 208 -40.16 -19.00 17.41
N HIS A 209 -39.75 -17.77 17.07
CA HIS A 209 -40.67 -16.63 16.94
C HIS A 209 -41.61 -16.77 15.73
N CYS A 210 -41.32 -17.65 14.76
CA CYS A 210 -42.24 -17.95 13.68
C CYS A 210 -43.48 -18.71 14.20
N ARG A 211 -44.58 -17.95 14.37
CA ARG A 211 -45.92 -18.44 14.75
C ARG A 211 -46.65 -19.15 13.60
N ARG A 212 -46.22 -18.95 12.36
CA ARG A 212 -46.73 -19.69 11.20
C ARG A 212 -46.05 -21.06 11.16
N GLN A 213 -46.74 -22.11 10.74
CA GLN A 213 -46.10 -23.42 10.50
C GLN A 213 -45.29 -23.46 9.19
N LYS A 214 -44.96 -22.29 8.62
CA LYS A 214 -44.15 -22.16 7.41
C LYS A 214 -43.21 -20.97 7.48
N PHE A 215 -42.06 -21.08 6.82
CA PHE A 215 -41.13 -20.00 6.50
C PHE A 215 -41.15 -19.73 5.00
N THR A 216 -41.03 -18.48 4.58
CA THR A 216 -40.83 -18.15 3.16
C THR A 216 -39.37 -17.72 2.97
N LEU A 217 -38.58 -18.52 2.24
CA LEU A 217 -37.16 -18.22 1.93
C LEU A 217 -36.98 -18.21 0.41
N SER A 218 -36.35 -17.17 -0.14
CA SER A 218 -36.11 -17.03 -1.58
C SER A 218 -37.37 -17.22 -2.47
N GLY A 219 -38.54 -16.86 -1.93
CA GLY A 219 -39.86 -17.03 -2.58
C GLY A 219 -40.52 -18.41 -2.38
N VAL A 220 -39.86 -19.37 -1.74
CA VAL A 220 -40.35 -20.74 -1.51
C VAL A 220 -40.87 -20.92 -0.09
N ASP A 221 -42.00 -21.61 0.04
CA ASP A 221 -42.80 -21.72 1.27
C ASP A 221 -42.58 -23.08 1.98
N ILE A 222 -41.66 -23.11 2.94
CA ILE A 222 -41.11 -24.31 3.61
C ILE A 222 -41.92 -24.62 4.87
N VAL A 223 -42.32 -25.86 5.07
CA VAL A 223 -43.01 -26.29 6.31
C VAL A 223 -42.02 -26.36 7.48
N LYS A 224 -42.37 -25.76 8.62
CA LYS A 224 -41.49 -25.65 9.81
C LYS A 224 -41.07 -27.00 10.40
N ALA A 225 -41.81 -28.07 10.13
CA ALA A 225 -41.46 -29.44 10.54
C ALA A 225 -40.33 -30.05 9.69
N ASN A 226 -40.18 -29.65 8.42
CA ASN A 226 -39.19 -30.15 7.45
C ASN A 226 -37.85 -29.40 7.57
N MET A 227 -37.43 -29.13 8.81
CA MET A 227 -36.29 -28.31 9.15
C MET A 227 -35.36 -29.08 10.07
N LEU A 228 -34.22 -29.53 9.54
CA LEU A 228 -33.21 -30.24 10.30
C LEU A 228 -32.57 -29.33 11.34
N LYS A 229 -32.65 -29.76 12.61
CA LYS A 229 -32.06 -29.05 13.76
C LYS A 229 -30.61 -29.46 13.93
N LEU A 230 -29.69 -28.50 13.82
CA LEU A 230 -28.25 -28.69 13.92
C LEU A 230 -27.66 -27.84 15.05
N ASN A 231 -26.48 -28.21 15.53
CA ASN A 231 -25.69 -27.42 16.47
C ASN A 231 -24.48 -26.84 15.72
N ASN A 232 -24.25 -25.53 15.83
CA ASN A 232 -23.12 -24.87 15.16
C ASN A 232 -21.75 -25.36 15.68
N ALA A 233 -21.70 -25.93 16.89
CA ALA A 233 -20.49 -26.54 17.43
C ALA A 233 -19.99 -27.73 16.59
N ASN A 234 -20.87 -28.38 15.84
CA ASN A 234 -20.55 -29.51 14.97
C ASN A 234 -19.96 -29.09 13.62
N ASN A 235 -19.91 -27.78 13.32
CA ASN A 235 -19.35 -27.23 12.08
C ASN A 235 -17.86 -26.86 12.24
N GLN A 236 -17.14 -27.54 13.11
CA GLN A 236 -15.70 -27.30 13.34
C GLN A 236 -14.89 -28.36 12.60
N ASP A 237 -14.20 -27.93 11.55
CA ASP A 237 -13.23 -28.76 10.83
C ASP A 237 -12.01 -29.04 11.71
N THR A 238 -11.37 -30.20 11.52
CA THR A 238 -10.13 -30.57 12.20
C THR A 238 -8.91 -30.13 11.39
N GLU A 239 -7.80 -29.82 12.05
CA GLU A 239 -6.54 -29.55 11.36
C GLU A 239 -5.99 -30.83 10.72
N ALA A 240 -5.75 -30.78 9.41
CA ALA A 240 -5.26 -31.92 8.65
C ALA A 240 -3.85 -32.35 9.10
N TRP A 241 -3.58 -33.64 8.95
CA TRP A 241 -2.36 -34.30 9.41
C TRP A 241 -1.48 -34.77 8.24
N VAL A 242 -0.19 -34.96 8.52
CA VAL A 242 0.82 -35.55 7.63
C VAL A 242 1.73 -36.46 8.46
N ALA A 243 2.29 -37.50 7.85
CA ALA A 243 3.22 -38.42 8.50
C ALA A 243 4.64 -38.22 7.94
N CYS A 244 5.64 -38.22 8.81
CA CYS A 244 7.04 -38.13 8.42
C CYS A 244 7.53 -39.46 7.84
N GLU A 245 8.00 -39.48 6.60
CA GLU A 245 8.54 -40.71 5.98
C GLU A 245 9.77 -41.25 6.75
N SER A 246 10.62 -40.36 7.28
CA SER A 246 11.85 -40.74 7.98
C SER A 246 11.61 -41.41 9.35
N CYS A 247 10.54 -41.08 10.09
CA CYS A 247 10.31 -41.61 11.44
C CYS A 247 8.90 -42.15 11.73
N GLY A 248 8.00 -42.17 10.73
CA GLY A 248 6.63 -42.71 10.82
C GLY A 248 5.68 -41.95 11.77
N LYS A 249 6.14 -40.92 12.46
CA LYS A 249 5.34 -40.12 13.40
C LYS A 249 4.46 -39.11 12.66
N TRP A 250 3.33 -38.77 13.26
CA TRP A 250 2.34 -37.85 12.73
C TRP A 250 2.52 -36.41 13.24
N GLN A 251 2.17 -35.44 12.40
CA GLN A 251 2.21 -34.01 12.68
C GLN A 251 1.01 -33.30 12.03
N HIS A 252 0.50 -32.21 12.63
CA HIS A 252 -0.41 -31.30 11.94
C HIS A 252 0.32 -30.66 10.75
N GLN A 253 -0.34 -30.56 9.58
CA GLN A 253 0.21 -29.94 8.38
C GLN A 253 0.63 -28.47 8.62
N ILE A 254 -0.13 -27.74 9.43
CA ILE A 254 0.17 -26.37 9.86
C ILE A 254 1.44 -26.30 10.73
N CYS A 255 1.71 -27.30 11.58
CA CYS A 255 2.92 -27.35 12.39
C CYS A 255 4.15 -27.76 11.55
N GLY A 256 3.97 -28.67 10.59
CA GLY A 256 5.01 -29.09 9.65
C GLY A 256 5.27 -28.11 8.50
N LEU A 257 4.49 -27.03 8.38
CA LEU A 257 4.45 -26.11 7.22
C LEU A 257 4.44 -26.87 5.87
N TYR A 258 3.63 -27.92 5.83
CA TYR A 258 3.40 -28.75 4.66
C TYR A 258 2.44 -28.08 3.69
N ASN A 259 2.75 -28.11 2.39
CA ASN A 259 1.93 -27.56 1.32
C ASN A 259 1.34 -28.68 0.44
N PRO A 260 0.07 -29.07 0.63
CA PRO A 260 -0.57 -30.12 -0.18
C PRO A 260 -0.70 -29.78 -1.66
N GLU A 261 -0.67 -28.49 -2.05
CA GLU A 261 -0.77 -28.07 -3.46
C GLU A 261 0.52 -28.35 -4.25
N LYS A 262 1.63 -28.69 -3.58
CA LYS A 262 2.85 -29.22 -4.23
C LYS A 262 2.83 -30.74 -4.40
N ASP A 263 2.06 -31.45 -3.58
CA ASP A 263 1.98 -32.92 -3.55
C ASP A 263 0.71 -33.44 -4.26
N THR A 264 0.39 -32.86 -5.42
CA THR A 264 -0.82 -33.17 -6.20
C THR A 264 -0.91 -34.64 -6.64
N ASP A 265 0.24 -35.31 -6.77
CA ASP A 265 0.39 -36.72 -7.12
C ASP A 265 0.48 -37.66 -5.91
N LYS A 266 0.65 -37.14 -4.69
CA LYS A 266 0.87 -37.90 -3.45
C LYS A 266 2.07 -38.84 -3.50
N THR A 267 3.13 -38.43 -4.19
CA THR A 267 4.38 -39.20 -4.35
C THR A 267 5.59 -38.57 -3.67
N SER A 268 5.40 -37.45 -2.96
CA SER A 268 6.48 -36.66 -2.40
C SER A 268 6.77 -37.03 -0.95
N ASP A 269 8.05 -37.09 -0.57
CA ASP A 269 8.45 -37.34 0.81
C ASP A 269 8.32 -36.06 1.65
N TYR A 270 7.52 -36.11 2.71
CA TYR A 270 7.57 -35.13 3.78
C TYR A 270 8.48 -35.62 4.91
N ILE A 271 9.49 -34.81 5.24
CA ILE A 271 10.41 -35.02 6.36
C ILE A 271 10.11 -33.98 7.46
N CYS A 272 9.91 -34.41 8.70
CA CYS A 272 9.53 -33.50 9.78
C CYS A 272 10.72 -32.70 10.34
N PRO A 273 10.48 -31.51 10.93
CA PRO A 273 11.50 -30.63 11.50
C PRO A 273 12.60 -31.31 12.35
N TYR A 274 12.25 -32.31 13.18
CA TYR A 274 13.24 -33.03 13.99
C TYR A 274 14.18 -33.89 13.14
N CYS A 275 13.65 -34.63 12.18
CA CYS A 275 14.45 -35.47 11.29
C CYS A 275 15.30 -34.63 10.33
N LEU A 276 14.83 -33.44 9.92
CA LEU A 276 15.63 -32.47 9.16
C LEU A 276 16.84 -31.96 9.96
N LEU A 277 16.69 -31.68 11.26
CA LEU A 277 17.82 -31.33 12.13
C LEU A 277 18.79 -32.50 12.32
N GLU A 278 18.29 -33.73 12.46
CA GLU A 278 19.12 -34.94 12.56
C GLU A 278 19.89 -35.22 11.24
N GLU A 279 19.25 -35.05 10.08
CA GLU A 279 19.84 -35.23 8.75
C GLU A 279 20.98 -34.22 8.49
N ARG A 280 20.82 -32.96 8.92
CA ARG A 280 21.82 -31.89 8.72
C ARG A 280 23.02 -32.01 9.66
N ARG A 281 22.77 -32.19 10.96
CA ARG A 281 23.83 -32.38 11.97
C ARG A 281 24.68 -33.64 11.73
N SER A 282 24.15 -34.60 10.97
CA SER A 282 24.87 -35.80 10.55
C SER A 282 25.65 -35.64 9.24
N ASN A 283 25.36 -34.60 8.45
CA ASN A 283 25.92 -34.40 7.10
C ASN A 283 26.57 -33.01 6.96
N GLU A 284 27.84 -32.89 7.38
CA GLU A 284 28.66 -31.64 7.35
C GLU A 284 28.84 -30.98 5.96
N SER A 285 28.22 -31.49 4.89
CA SER A 285 28.43 -31.05 3.50
C SER A 285 27.19 -31.00 2.61
N VAL A 286 25.98 -31.31 3.11
CA VAL A 286 24.75 -31.09 2.33
C VAL A 286 24.36 -29.62 2.44
N GLY A 287 24.84 -28.82 1.49
CA GLY A 287 24.40 -27.43 1.33
C GLY A 287 22.90 -27.34 1.08
N VAL A 288 22.28 -26.25 1.56
CA VAL A 288 20.86 -25.95 1.32
C VAL A 288 20.57 -26.07 -0.18
N HIS A 289 19.55 -26.85 -0.55
CA HIS A 289 19.16 -27.04 -1.95
C HIS A 289 18.93 -25.69 -2.65
N ASP A 290 19.36 -25.61 -3.92
CA ASP A 290 19.48 -24.33 -4.62
C ASP A 290 18.13 -23.58 -4.70
N ASN A 291 18.16 -22.28 -4.39
CA ASN A 291 16.97 -21.52 -3.99
C ASN A 291 16.19 -21.02 -5.22
N THR A 292 15.29 -21.85 -5.75
CA THR A 292 14.47 -21.54 -6.94
C THR A 292 12.96 -21.66 -6.72
N ASP A 293 12.42 -21.00 -5.68
CA ASP A 293 10.99 -20.73 -5.37
C ASP A 293 10.93 -20.27 -3.88
N LEU A 294 9.99 -19.56 -3.24
CA LEU A 294 8.82 -18.73 -3.60
C LEU A 294 8.66 -17.61 -2.52
N GLU A 295 9.73 -16.95 -2.09
CA GLU A 295 9.65 -15.98 -0.98
C GLU A 295 8.85 -14.71 -1.37
N ALA A 296 8.45 -13.92 -0.38
CA ALA A 296 7.79 -12.64 -0.61
C ALA A 296 8.66 -11.70 -1.43
N LYS A 297 9.99 -11.73 -1.23
CA LYS A 297 10.96 -10.92 -1.97
C LYS A 297 11.00 -11.25 -3.46
N ASP A 298 10.67 -12.49 -3.83
CA ASP A 298 10.71 -13.01 -5.19
C ASP A 298 9.44 -12.61 -5.99
N LEU A 299 8.39 -12.11 -5.32
CA LEU A 299 7.24 -11.51 -6.00
C LEU A 299 7.69 -10.26 -6.80
N PRO A 300 7.03 -9.94 -7.94
CA PRO A 300 7.40 -8.80 -8.77
C PRO A 300 7.51 -7.46 -8.00
N GLU A 301 8.68 -6.83 -8.10
CA GLU A 301 8.93 -5.50 -7.54
C GLU A 301 8.33 -4.42 -8.46
N THR A 302 7.52 -3.53 -7.89
CA THR A 302 6.90 -2.37 -8.54
C THR A 302 7.61 -1.08 -8.13
N ILE A 303 7.41 0.02 -8.86
CA ILE A 303 7.94 1.35 -8.52
C ILE A 303 7.36 1.80 -7.17
N LEU A 304 6.06 1.64 -6.95
CA LEU A 304 5.41 1.92 -5.66
C LEU A 304 6.01 1.09 -4.51
N SER A 305 6.17 -0.22 -4.68
CA SER A 305 6.74 -1.06 -3.62
C SER A 305 8.20 -0.70 -3.33
N HIS A 306 9.02 -0.56 -4.37
CA HIS A 306 10.42 -0.14 -4.25
C HIS A 306 10.56 1.19 -3.50
N PHE A 307 9.71 2.17 -3.82
CA PHE A 307 9.70 3.48 -3.19
C PHE A 307 9.48 3.36 -1.67
N ILE A 308 8.49 2.58 -1.24
CA ILE A 308 8.18 2.38 0.18
C ILE A 308 9.25 1.52 0.88
N GLU A 309 9.75 0.46 0.26
CA GLU A 309 10.84 -0.37 0.85
C GLU A 309 12.13 0.43 1.07
N ARG A 310 12.49 1.28 0.09
CA ARG A 310 13.64 2.20 0.21
C ARG A 310 13.41 3.25 1.29
N ARG A 311 12.18 3.77 1.43
CA ARG A 311 11.80 4.69 2.52
C ARG A 311 11.92 4.01 3.88
N LEU A 312 11.31 2.84 4.06
CA LEU A 312 11.42 2.03 5.29
C LEU A 312 12.89 1.76 5.65
N THR A 313 13.71 1.37 4.67
CA THR A 313 15.15 1.15 4.86
C THR A 313 15.90 2.40 5.36
N LYS A 314 15.57 3.61 4.85
CA LYS A 314 16.16 4.86 5.38
C LYS A 314 15.66 5.15 6.79
N ARG A 315 14.35 5.06 7.02
CA ARG A 315 13.69 5.48 8.27
C ARG A 315 13.98 4.55 9.45
N LEU A 316 14.08 3.23 9.23
CA LEU A 316 14.50 2.26 10.25
C LEU A 316 15.97 2.40 10.65
N LYS A 317 16.87 2.77 9.73
CA LYS A 317 18.28 3.03 10.06
C LYS A 317 18.43 4.27 10.94
N GLU A 318 17.68 5.33 10.63
CA GLU A 318 17.66 6.55 11.44
C GLU A 318 17.01 6.33 12.80
N GLU A 319 15.89 5.61 12.88
CA GLU A 319 15.26 5.25 14.16
C GLU A 319 16.19 4.38 15.03
N ARG A 320 16.90 3.40 14.44
CA ARG A 320 17.91 2.58 15.14
C ARG A 320 19.02 3.46 15.72
N ARG A 321 19.50 4.46 14.96
CA ARG A 321 20.53 5.41 15.40
C ARG A 321 20.05 6.24 16.59
N GLN A 322 18.90 6.89 16.47
CA GLN A 322 18.28 7.69 17.53
C GLN A 322 18.04 6.85 18.80
N THR A 323 17.53 5.62 18.65
CA THR A 323 17.29 4.70 19.77
C THR A 323 18.59 4.22 20.42
N ALA A 324 19.67 3.98 19.67
CA ALA A 324 20.97 3.62 20.23
C ALA A 324 21.57 4.78 21.05
N GLU A 325 21.59 5.99 20.48
CA GLU A 325 22.08 7.21 21.12
C GLU A 325 21.30 7.51 22.42
N ALA A 326 19.98 7.48 22.37
CA ALA A 326 19.12 7.76 23.52
C ALA A 326 19.15 6.69 24.63
N THR A 327 19.60 5.46 24.32
CA THR A 327 19.73 4.37 25.30
C THR A 327 21.16 4.08 25.73
N GLY A 328 22.15 4.80 25.19
CA GLY A 328 23.58 4.58 25.48
C GLY A 328 24.10 3.21 25.00
N LYS A 329 23.45 2.63 23.98
CA LYS A 329 23.73 1.29 23.44
C LYS A 329 24.61 1.37 22.19
N SER A 330 25.25 0.24 21.82
CA SER A 330 25.76 0.12 20.44
C SER A 330 24.59 0.00 19.47
N LEU A 331 24.84 0.26 18.18
CA LEU A 331 23.83 0.03 17.14
C LEU A 331 23.38 -1.44 17.10
N ASP A 332 24.29 -2.38 17.37
CA ASP A 332 24.04 -3.83 17.29
C ASP A 332 23.23 -4.39 18.48
N ASP A 333 23.22 -3.69 19.63
CA ASP A 333 22.29 -3.94 20.73
C ASP A 333 20.86 -3.43 20.49
N VAL A 334 20.62 -2.74 19.36
CA VAL A 334 19.30 -2.24 18.94
C VAL A 334 18.80 -3.05 17.76
N SER A 335 18.00 -4.07 18.08
CA SER A 335 17.38 -4.99 17.12
C SER A 335 16.53 -4.23 16.07
N LEU A 336 16.75 -4.58 14.81
CA LEU A 336 15.89 -4.22 13.68
C LEU A 336 14.82 -5.29 13.46
N PRO A 337 13.74 -5.01 12.70
CA PRO A 337 12.91 -6.07 12.17
C PRO A 337 13.71 -6.90 11.17
N ASP A 338 13.66 -8.23 11.33
CA ASP A 338 14.13 -9.19 10.33
C ASP A 338 13.36 -9.00 9.01
N ASP A 339 13.99 -9.33 7.87
CA ASP A 339 13.60 -8.99 6.49
C ASP A 339 12.12 -8.59 6.28
N LEU A 340 11.90 -7.27 6.12
CA LEU A 340 10.62 -6.71 5.72
C LEU A 340 10.53 -6.61 4.20
N THR A 341 9.50 -7.22 3.61
CA THR A 341 9.22 -7.13 2.18
C THR A 341 7.81 -6.57 1.95
N LEU A 342 7.68 -5.53 1.13
CA LEU A 342 6.40 -4.94 0.74
C LEU A 342 6.18 -5.15 -0.76
N ARG A 343 4.98 -5.59 -1.17
CA ARG A 343 4.64 -5.87 -2.58
C ARG A 343 3.25 -5.37 -2.92
N VAL A 344 3.11 -4.81 -4.11
CA VAL A 344 1.80 -4.64 -4.76
C VAL A 344 1.45 -6.01 -5.34
N VAL A 345 0.35 -6.61 -4.88
CA VAL A 345 -0.07 -7.97 -5.28
C VAL A 345 -1.27 -7.97 -6.22
N PHE A 346 -1.91 -6.82 -6.38
CA PHE A 346 -2.97 -6.57 -7.34
C PHE A 346 -2.90 -5.10 -7.76
N SER A 347 -3.05 -4.83 -9.06
CA SER A 347 -3.19 -3.49 -9.61
C SER A 347 -3.98 -3.55 -10.90
N ALA A 348 -5.18 -2.97 -10.94
CA ALA A 348 -6.05 -3.01 -12.12
C ALA A 348 -6.94 -1.77 -12.22
N ASP A 349 -7.28 -1.38 -13.44
CA ASP A 349 -8.27 -0.34 -13.70
C ASP A 349 -9.69 -0.86 -13.44
N LYS A 350 -10.50 -0.01 -12.83
CA LYS A 350 -11.90 -0.24 -12.48
C LYS A 350 -12.71 1.04 -12.72
N SER A 351 -14.03 0.93 -12.62
CA SER A 351 -14.94 2.08 -12.67
C SER A 351 -15.95 2.01 -11.53
N THR A 352 -16.05 3.08 -10.74
CA THR A 352 -17.15 3.24 -9.77
C THR A 352 -18.37 3.73 -10.54
N HIS A 353 -19.24 2.82 -10.96
CA HIS A 353 -20.55 3.18 -11.52
C HIS A 353 -21.43 3.85 -10.45
N ILE A 354 -22.13 4.92 -10.83
CA ILE A 354 -22.96 5.70 -9.92
C ILE A 354 -24.37 5.11 -9.87
N ASN A 355 -24.97 5.12 -8.68
CA ASN A 355 -26.37 4.77 -8.50
C ASN A 355 -27.26 5.61 -9.43
N LYS A 356 -28.03 4.96 -10.32
CA LYS A 356 -28.79 5.67 -11.36
C LYS A 356 -29.70 6.76 -10.78
N THR A 357 -30.38 6.50 -9.67
CA THR A 357 -31.26 7.49 -9.02
C THR A 357 -30.49 8.73 -8.54
N PHE A 358 -29.22 8.56 -8.18
CA PHE A 358 -28.32 9.65 -7.78
C PHE A 358 -27.75 10.41 -8.99
N ALA A 359 -27.43 9.70 -10.09
CA ALA A 359 -26.98 10.32 -11.34
C ALA A 359 -28.11 11.11 -12.04
N ASP A 360 -29.30 10.52 -12.20
CA ASP A 360 -30.50 11.18 -12.74
C ASP A 360 -30.86 12.44 -11.92
N PHE A 361 -30.62 12.41 -10.60
CA PHE A 361 -30.84 13.52 -9.69
C PHE A 361 -29.85 14.70 -9.86
N LEU A 362 -28.64 14.44 -10.34
CA LEU A 362 -27.58 15.44 -10.56
C LEU A 362 -27.30 15.75 -12.04
N HIS A 363 -28.14 15.25 -12.96
CA HIS A 363 -27.92 15.39 -14.41
C HIS A 363 -27.80 16.86 -14.87
N ASP A 364 -28.56 17.78 -14.25
CA ASP A 364 -28.50 19.23 -14.49
C ASP A 364 -27.07 19.80 -14.28
N GLU A 365 -26.30 19.23 -13.34
CA GLU A 365 -24.92 19.64 -13.01
C GLU A 365 -23.86 18.94 -13.89
N HIS A 366 -24.27 18.24 -14.95
CA HIS A 366 -23.39 17.45 -15.84
C HIS A 366 -22.58 16.39 -15.08
N TYR A 367 -23.17 15.84 -14.02
CA TYR A 367 -22.53 14.82 -13.19
C TYR A 367 -22.27 13.53 -14.02
N PRO A 368 -21.07 12.93 -13.94
CA PRO A 368 -20.74 11.71 -14.66
C PRO A 368 -21.67 10.53 -14.31
N SER A 369 -21.71 9.51 -15.16
CA SER A 369 -22.36 8.22 -14.85
C SER A 369 -21.45 7.25 -14.10
N GLU A 370 -20.14 7.49 -14.14
CA GLU A 370 -19.11 6.64 -13.54
C GLU A 370 -17.80 7.42 -13.29
N PHE A 371 -16.94 6.86 -12.44
CA PHE A 371 -15.59 7.36 -12.19
C PHE A 371 -14.53 6.27 -12.39
N PRO A 372 -13.66 6.36 -13.40
CA PRO A 372 -12.54 5.43 -13.56
C PRO A 372 -11.51 5.63 -12.45
N TYR A 373 -10.95 4.52 -11.96
CA TYR A 373 -9.92 4.50 -10.92
C TYR A 373 -9.01 3.28 -11.05
N ARG A 374 -7.79 3.36 -10.54
CA ARG A 374 -6.92 2.20 -10.38
C ARG A 374 -7.04 1.65 -8.96
N SER A 375 -7.42 0.38 -8.87
CA SER A 375 -7.50 -0.36 -7.62
C SER A 375 -6.16 -1.05 -7.34
N LYS A 376 -5.61 -0.91 -6.13
CA LYS A 376 -4.36 -1.57 -5.73
C LYS A 376 -4.49 -2.25 -4.37
N VAL A 377 -3.83 -3.41 -4.25
CA VAL A 377 -3.65 -4.12 -2.97
C VAL A 377 -2.16 -4.27 -2.68
N ILE A 378 -1.76 -3.78 -1.50
CA ILE A 378 -0.38 -3.72 -1.03
C ILE A 378 -0.29 -4.60 0.22
N LEU A 379 0.62 -5.57 0.22
CA LEU A 379 0.90 -6.44 1.37
C LEU A 379 2.31 -6.20 1.90
N LEU A 380 2.46 -6.24 3.22
CA LEU A 380 3.74 -6.29 3.93
C LEU A 380 3.92 -7.67 4.54
N PHE A 381 5.03 -8.30 4.20
CA PHE A 381 5.53 -9.54 4.79
C PHE A 381 6.73 -9.23 5.69
N GLN A 382 6.91 -10.06 6.71
CA GLN A 382 8.11 -10.10 7.53
C GLN A 382 8.61 -11.54 7.63
N LYS A 383 9.90 -11.78 7.44
CA LYS A 383 10.50 -13.09 7.72
C LYS A 383 10.59 -13.32 9.23
N ILE A 384 9.70 -14.14 9.77
CA ILE A 384 9.61 -14.52 11.19
C ILE A 384 9.93 -16.01 11.30
N GLU A 385 11.10 -16.33 11.88
CA GLU A 385 11.52 -17.72 12.16
C GLU A 385 11.40 -18.62 10.90
N GLY A 386 12.15 -18.25 9.85
CA GLY A 386 12.15 -18.93 8.55
C GLY A 386 11.03 -18.54 7.57
N VAL A 387 9.92 -17.94 8.04
CA VAL A 387 8.71 -17.77 7.22
C VAL A 387 8.37 -16.31 6.95
N ASP A 388 8.15 -15.95 5.69
CA ASP A 388 7.45 -14.71 5.32
C ASP A 388 6.01 -14.73 5.84
N VAL A 389 5.75 -14.02 6.96
CA VAL A 389 4.42 -13.83 7.52
C VAL A 389 3.84 -12.51 7.00
N CYS A 390 2.67 -12.58 6.35
CA CYS A 390 1.90 -11.40 5.96
C CYS A 390 1.36 -10.72 7.23
N ILE A 391 1.80 -9.49 7.50
CA ILE A 391 1.56 -8.79 8.77
C ILE A 391 0.71 -7.52 8.63
N PHE A 392 0.65 -6.92 7.45
CA PHE A 392 -0.16 -5.72 7.16
C PHE A 392 -0.66 -5.73 5.71
N ALA A 393 -1.87 -5.23 5.49
CA ALA A 393 -2.52 -5.12 4.19
C ALA A 393 -3.18 -3.75 4.02
N LEU A 394 -3.06 -3.17 2.82
CA LEU A 394 -3.57 -1.85 2.46
C LEU A 394 -4.24 -1.91 1.08
N LEU A 395 -5.51 -1.49 1.00
CA LEU A 395 -6.32 -1.46 -0.22
C LEU A 395 -6.69 -0.01 -0.53
N VAL A 396 -6.43 0.42 -1.77
CA VAL A 396 -6.60 1.82 -2.19
C VAL A 396 -7.28 1.96 -3.56
N GLN A 397 -7.93 3.11 -3.75
CA GLN A 397 -8.50 3.57 -5.02
C GLN A 397 -7.77 4.84 -5.44
N GLU A 398 -7.15 4.84 -6.62
CA GLU A 398 -6.43 5.97 -7.22
C GLU A 398 -7.25 6.56 -8.39
N PHE A 399 -7.87 7.73 -8.21
CA PHE A 399 -8.65 8.45 -9.23
C PHE A 399 -7.76 9.53 -9.86
N GLY A 400 -7.31 9.33 -11.10
CA GLY A 400 -6.22 10.11 -11.67
C GLY A 400 -6.60 11.44 -12.32
N SER A 401 -5.70 11.91 -13.18
CA SER A 401 -5.78 13.16 -13.97
C SER A 401 -6.77 13.10 -15.14
N GLU A 402 -7.05 11.90 -15.62
CA GLU A 402 -8.02 11.53 -16.64
C GLU A 402 -9.44 11.42 -16.07
N CYS A 403 -9.57 11.01 -14.80
CA CYS A 403 -10.83 10.98 -14.08
C CYS A 403 -11.53 12.36 -14.02
N SER A 404 -12.86 12.35 -13.99
CA SER A 404 -13.75 13.51 -13.92
C SER A 404 -13.86 14.08 -12.50
N GLN A 405 -14.30 15.34 -12.38
CA GLN A 405 -14.67 15.92 -11.08
C GLN A 405 -15.96 15.24 -10.56
N PRO A 406 -16.12 15.04 -9.24
CA PRO A 406 -15.29 15.52 -8.14
C PRO A 406 -14.14 14.59 -7.70
N ASN A 407 -13.92 13.45 -8.38
CA ASN A 407 -12.91 12.46 -7.95
C ASN A 407 -11.49 12.74 -8.47
N LYS A 408 -11.34 13.52 -9.55
CA LYS A 408 -10.08 13.87 -10.21
C LYS A 408 -8.90 14.11 -9.25
N ARG A 409 -7.77 13.43 -9.51
CA ARG A 409 -6.51 13.48 -8.73
C ARG A 409 -6.65 13.14 -7.24
N SER A 410 -7.66 12.34 -6.86
CA SER A 410 -7.87 11.89 -5.48
C SER A 410 -7.38 10.47 -5.24
N VAL A 411 -6.93 10.17 -4.02
CA VAL A 411 -6.71 8.79 -3.55
C VAL A 411 -7.55 8.50 -2.31
N TYR A 412 -8.14 7.31 -2.23
CA TYR A 412 -8.94 6.87 -1.09
C TYR A 412 -8.36 5.58 -0.51
N ILE A 413 -8.06 5.60 0.80
CA ILE A 413 -7.71 4.39 1.55
C ILE A 413 -9.02 3.68 1.91
N SER A 414 -9.31 2.59 1.19
CA SER A 414 -10.57 1.85 1.35
C SER A 414 -10.54 0.93 2.55
N TYR A 415 -9.44 0.18 2.72
CA TYR A 415 -9.24 -0.71 3.87
C TYR A 415 -7.75 -0.76 4.25
N LEU A 416 -7.51 -0.86 5.55
CA LEU A 416 -6.21 -1.14 6.15
C LEU A 416 -6.44 -2.19 7.22
N ASP A 417 -5.63 -3.25 7.21
CA ASP A 417 -5.70 -4.31 8.21
C ASP A 417 -4.30 -4.81 8.59
N SER A 418 -4.17 -5.41 9.78
CA SER A 418 -2.87 -5.92 10.24
C SER A 418 -2.99 -6.89 11.40
N VAL A 419 -2.07 -7.84 11.46
CA VAL A 419 -1.94 -8.80 12.56
C VAL A 419 -0.77 -8.43 13.47
N LYS A 420 -0.86 -8.78 14.75
CA LYS A 420 0.05 -8.26 15.78
C LYS A 420 1.52 -8.69 15.63
N TYR A 421 1.81 -9.72 14.83
CA TYR A 421 3.02 -10.55 14.90
C TYR A 421 4.35 -9.89 14.54
N PHE A 422 4.36 -8.64 14.07
CA PHE A 422 5.59 -7.89 13.79
C PHE A 422 6.62 -8.00 14.94
N ARG A 423 7.87 -8.31 14.59
CA ARG A 423 9.01 -8.37 15.51
C ARG A 423 10.11 -7.40 15.08
N PRO A 424 11.00 -6.97 16.00
CA PRO A 424 10.95 -7.17 17.44
C PRO A 424 9.84 -6.33 18.10
N GLU A 425 9.23 -6.85 19.15
CA GLU A 425 8.32 -6.08 20.00
C GLU A 425 9.15 -5.11 20.87
N ARG A 426 9.51 -3.94 20.32
CA ARG A 426 10.16 -2.84 21.06
C ARG A 426 9.50 -1.49 20.80
N VAL A 427 9.85 -0.54 21.66
CA VAL A 427 9.51 0.89 21.53
C VAL A 427 10.61 1.60 20.72
N THR A 428 10.25 2.67 20.02
CA THR A 428 11.16 3.57 19.30
C THR A 428 11.63 4.73 20.18
N PHE A 429 12.62 5.50 19.72
CA PHE A 429 13.00 6.78 20.34
C PHE A 429 11.80 7.73 20.55
N SER A 430 10.87 7.77 19.59
CA SER A 430 9.63 8.57 19.65
C SER A 430 8.56 8.04 20.61
N GLY A 431 8.82 6.94 21.33
CA GLY A 431 7.91 6.39 22.35
C GLY A 431 6.75 5.54 21.82
N GLU A 432 6.67 5.27 20.52
CA GLU A 432 5.66 4.38 19.93
C GLU A 432 6.22 2.96 19.71
N ALA A 433 5.36 1.97 19.48
CA ALA A 433 5.83 0.63 19.12
C ALA A 433 6.46 0.64 17.72
N LEU A 434 7.55 -0.12 17.52
CA LEU A 434 8.25 -0.21 16.22
C LEU A 434 7.32 -0.67 15.07
N ARG A 435 6.36 -1.56 15.37
CA ARG A 435 5.27 -1.94 14.44
C ARG A 435 4.46 -0.72 13.98
N THR A 436 4.07 0.15 14.92
CA THR A 436 3.34 1.39 14.62
C THR A 436 4.19 2.34 13.78
N PHE A 437 5.48 2.50 14.09
CA PHE A 437 6.40 3.30 13.30
C PHE A 437 6.50 2.80 11.84
N VAL A 438 6.66 1.49 11.61
CA VAL A 438 6.68 0.91 10.26
C VAL A 438 5.35 1.13 9.52
N TYR A 439 4.20 0.91 10.17
CA TYR A 439 2.89 1.10 9.55
C TYR A 439 2.62 2.59 9.24
N HIS A 440 3.08 3.52 10.09
CA HIS A 440 3.07 4.95 9.80
C HIS A 440 3.95 5.28 8.58
N GLU A 441 5.20 4.80 8.54
CA GLU A 441 6.14 5.10 7.45
C GLU A 441 5.72 4.51 6.09
N ILE A 442 4.95 3.40 6.07
CA ILE A 442 4.28 2.89 4.87
C ILE A 442 3.22 3.87 4.36
N LEU A 443 2.34 4.36 5.24
CA LEU A 443 1.28 5.29 4.86
C LEU A 443 1.83 6.66 4.42
N ILE A 444 2.84 7.18 5.11
CA ILE A 444 3.52 8.41 4.71
C ILE A 444 4.21 8.21 3.36
N GLY A 445 4.87 7.06 3.13
CA GLY A 445 5.48 6.72 1.84
C GLY A 445 4.49 6.57 0.69
N TYR A 446 3.31 6.00 0.95
CA TYR A 446 2.23 5.94 -0.04
C TYR A 446 1.72 7.35 -0.40
N LEU A 447 1.41 8.20 0.60
CA LEU A 447 0.95 9.58 0.37
C LEU A 447 2.02 10.42 -0.36
N GLU A 448 3.30 10.23 -0.03
CA GLU A 448 4.44 10.86 -0.68
C GLU A 448 4.61 10.40 -2.15
N TYR A 449 4.43 9.10 -2.44
CA TYR A 449 4.42 8.59 -3.81
C TYR A 449 3.27 9.18 -4.62
N CYS A 450 2.05 9.19 -4.08
CA CYS A 450 0.89 9.81 -4.70
C CYS A 450 1.13 11.31 -4.96
N LYS A 451 1.77 12.02 -4.03
CA LYS A 451 2.15 13.43 -4.17
C LYS A 451 3.11 13.65 -5.34
N PHE A 452 4.19 12.85 -5.43
CA PHE A 452 5.14 12.93 -6.55
C PHE A 452 4.49 12.59 -7.89
N ARG A 453 3.56 11.64 -7.89
CA ARG A 453 2.70 11.25 -9.02
C ARG A 453 1.59 12.26 -9.34
N GLY A 454 1.55 13.40 -8.66
CA GLY A 454 0.63 14.50 -8.97
C GLY A 454 -0.79 14.37 -8.44
N PHE A 455 -1.11 13.36 -7.62
CA PHE A 455 -2.37 13.36 -6.88
C PHE A 455 -2.40 14.55 -5.89
N THR A 456 -3.57 15.16 -5.71
CA THR A 456 -3.74 16.38 -4.91
C THR A 456 -4.28 16.11 -3.53
N THR A 457 -5.11 15.07 -3.38
CA THR A 457 -5.96 14.90 -2.19
C THR A 457 -6.05 13.43 -1.79
N GLY A 458 -5.70 13.13 -0.54
CA GLY A 458 -5.96 11.84 0.10
C GLY A 458 -7.21 11.86 0.97
N TYR A 459 -7.93 10.75 1.03
CA TYR A 459 -9.13 10.58 1.85
C TYR A 459 -9.03 9.32 2.71
N ILE A 460 -9.35 9.46 4.00
CA ILE A 460 -9.27 8.37 4.98
C ILE A 460 -10.54 8.37 5.85
N TRP A 461 -11.22 7.23 5.92
CA TRP A 461 -12.29 7.02 6.89
C TRP A 461 -11.74 6.22 8.09
N SER A 462 -11.67 6.86 9.25
CA SER A 462 -11.13 6.28 10.50
C SER A 462 -12.16 5.35 11.18
N CYS A 463 -12.56 4.29 10.49
CA CYS A 463 -13.51 3.29 10.98
C CYS A 463 -12.79 2.02 11.45
N PRO A 464 -12.85 1.64 12.75
CA PRO A 464 -12.42 0.32 13.18
C PRO A 464 -13.47 -0.74 12.77
N PRO A 465 -13.07 -2.01 12.54
CA PRO A 465 -14.03 -3.07 12.23
C PRO A 465 -14.94 -3.37 13.42
N GLN A 466 -16.16 -3.88 13.17
CA GLN A 466 -17.05 -4.26 14.26
C GLN A 466 -16.54 -5.49 15.01
N LYS A 467 -17.00 -5.69 16.24
CA LYS A 467 -16.53 -6.78 17.09
C LYS A 467 -16.88 -8.15 16.48
N GLY A 468 -15.87 -8.82 15.93
CA GLY A 468 -16.02 -10.13 15.27
C GLY A 468 -16.12 -10.06 13.75
N GLU A 469 -15.89 -8.90 13.16
CA GLU A 469 -15.60 -8.73 11.72
C GLU A 469 -14.09 -8.60 11.53
N ASP A 470 -13.55 -9.23 10.49
CA ASP A 470 -12.21 -8.97 9.96
C ASP A 470 -12.33 -8.02 8.75
N PHE A 471 -11.36 -7.13 8.52
CA PHE A 471 -11.35 -6.35 7.27
C PHE A 471 -10.78 -7.20 6.13
N VAL A 472 -9.51 -7.55 6.18
CA VAL A 472 -8.77 -8.24 5.11
C VAL A 472 -8.20 -9.56 5.61
N MET A 473 -7.58 -9.57 6.80
CA MET A 473 -6.89 -10.75 7.33
C MET A 473 -7.86 -11.64 8.13
N TYR A 474 -8.18 -12.81 7.61
CA TYR A 474 -9.20 -13.67 8.24
C TYR A 474 -8.77 -14.18 9.62
N SER A 475 -9.68 -14.05 10.59
CA SER A 475 -9.60 -14.59 11.94
C SER A 475 -8.40 -14.04 12.72
N HIS A 476 -8.49 -12.80 13.20
CA HIS A 476 -7.45 -12.16 14.02
C HIS A 476 -7.09 -12.89 15.34
N PRO A 477 -5.89 -12.63 15.92
CA PRO A 477 -5.48 -13.20 17.21
C PRO A 477 -6.39 -12.76 18.35
N LYS A 478 -6.88 -13.70 19.18
CA LYS A 478 -7.74 -13.39 20.35
C LYS A 478 -7.10 -12.44 21.39
N THR A 479 -5.79 -12.23 21.33
CA THR A 479 -5.03 -11.30 22.19
C THR A 479 -4.74 -9.94 21.52
N GLN A 480 -5.10 -9.77 20.25
CA GLN A 480 -5.04 -8.49 19.56
C GLN A 480 -6.30 -7.68 19.89
N GLN A 481 -6.12 -6.42 20.31
CA GLN A 481 -7.24 -5.52 20.61
C GLN A 481 -7.55 -4.66 19.39
N THR A 482 -8.78 -4.72 18.89
CA THR A 482 -9.30 -3.74 17.94
C THR A 482 -9.27 -2.34 18.58
N PRO A 483 -8.72 -1.31 17.92
CA PRO A 483 -8.74 0.04 18.46
C PRO A 483 -10.18 0.59 18.52
N SER A 484 -10.51 1.38 19.52
CA SER A 484 -11.73 2.20 19.50
C SER A 484 -11.59 3.32 18.48
N THR A 485 -12.71 3.85 17.96
CA THR A 485 -12.73 4.91 16.95
C THR A 485 -11.84 6.10 17.32
N LYS A 486 -11.89 6.53 18.58
CA LYS A 486 -10.99 7.57 19.12
C LYS A 486 -9.50 7.19 19.00
N LYS A 487 -9.10 5.98 19.43
CA LYS A 487 -7.71 5.52 19.35
C LYS A 487 -7.21 5.40 17.90
N LEU A 488 -8.06 4.92 16.99
CA LEU A 488 -7.72 4.80 15.57
C LEU A 488 -7.56 6.20 14.93
N ARG A 489 -8.40 7.16 15.30
CA ARG A 489 -8.29 8.55 14.88
C ARG A 489 -7.00 9.21 15.40
N GLU A 490 -6.69 9.01 16.69
CA GLU A 490 -5.43 9.51 17.30
C GLU A 490 -4.19 8.91 16.62
N TRP A 491 -4.26 7.65 16.20
CA TRP A 491 -3.22 6.98 15.40
C TRP A 491 -3.05 7.63 14.00
N TYR A 492 -4.14 7.81 13.25
CA TYR A 492 -4.09 8.49 11.94
C TYR A 492 -3.63 9.95 12.04
N VAL A 493 -4.03 10.69 13.08
CA VAL A 493 -3.55 12.07 13.30
C VAL A 493 -2.04 12.08 13.58
N SER A 494 -1.54 11.18 14.43
CA SER A 494 -0.10 11.05 14.70
C SER A 494 0.71 10.71 13.44
N MET A 495 0.20 9.82 12.58
CA MET A 495 0.78 9.53 11.26
C MET A 495 0.83 10.77 10.36
N LEU A 496 -0.27 11.53 10.30
CA LEU A 496 -0.41 12.67 9.41
C LEU A 496 0.35 13.92 9.88
N ASP A 497 0.54 14.13 11.18
CA ASP A 497 1.39 15.21 11.67
C ASP A 497 2.86 14.95 11.33
N LYS A 498 3.33 13.69 11.46
CA LYS A 498 4.63 13.25 10.92
C LYS A 498 4.74 13.39 9.40
N ALA A 499 3.63 13.23 8.67
CA ALA A 499 3.59 13.44 7.23
C ALA A 499 3.76 14.93 6.85
N LYS A 500 3.28 15.86 7.70
CA LYS A 500 3.51 17.31 7.53
C LYS A 500 4.95 17.70 7.87
N GLU A 501 5.48 17.20 8.99
CA GLU A 501 6.88 17.40 9.40
C GLU A 501 7.85 16.98 8.29
N GLN A 502 7.58 15.83 7.67
CA GLN A 502 8.36 15.28 6.55
C GLN A 502 7.95 15.83 5.17
N SER A 503 7.11 16.88 5.12
CA SER A 503 6.63 17.54 3.89
C SER A 503 5.92 16.64 2.85
N ALA A 504 5.59 15.39 3.19
CA ALA A 504 4.77 14.48 2.39
C ALA A 504 3.31 14.96 2.27
N VAL A 505 2.82 15.72 3.26
CA VAL A 505 1.48 16.31 3.34
C VAL A 505 1.60 17.82 3.56
N THR A 506 0.78 18.63 2.90
CA THR A 506 0.77 20.10 3.07
C THR A 506 -0.24 20.55 4.12
N ASN A 507 -1.42 19.96 4.15
CA ASN A 507 -2.50 20.31 5.08
C ASN A 507 -3.39 19.09 5.38
N VAL A 508 -4.11 19.14 6.51
CA VAL A 508 -5.11 18.13 6.90
C VAL A 508 -6.33 18.83 7.44
N THR A 509 -7.50 18.41 6.96
CA THR A 509 -8.82 18.88 7.40
C THR A 509 -9.78 17.69 7.45
N ASN A 510 -11.08 17.93 7.57
CA ASN A 510 -12.11 16.89 7.50
C ASN A 510 -13.18 17.21 6.45
N LEU A 511 -13.94 16.18 6.08
CA LEU A 511 -14.96 16.23 5.03
C LEU A 511 -16.05 17.28 5.32
N TYR A 512 -16.40 17.48 6.58
CA TYR A 512 -17.41 18.48 6.97
C TYR A 512 -16.89 19.91 6.74
N ASP A 513 -15.71 20.22 7.27
CA ASP A 513 -15.13 21.56 7.19
C ASP A 513 -14.71 21.93 5.75
N ARG A 514 -14.36 20.94 4.90
CA ARG A 514 -14.08 21.15 3.47
C ARG A 514 -15.33 21.39 2.62
N PHE A 515 -16.43 20.66 2.85
CA PHE A 515 -17.56 20.63 1.88
C PHE A 515 -18.89 21.21 2.41
N PHE A 516 -19.07 21.37 3.72
CA PHE A 516 -20.34 21.80 4.34
C PHE A 516 -20.25 23.14 5.09
N VAL A 517 -19.05 23.61 5.41
CA VAL A 517 -18.80 24.93 6.03
C VAL A 517 -18.70 26.08 5.01
N PRO A 518 -18.11 25.92 3.80
CA PRO A 518 -18.06 27.01 2.81
C PRO A 518 -19.45 27.44 2.34
N THR A 519 -19.69 28.75 2.30
CA THR A 519 -21.02 29.33 2.02
C THR A 519 -21.44 29.32 0.55
N CYS A 520 -20.53 28.98 -0.36
CA CYS A 520 -20.76 28.95 -1.81
C CYS A 520 -21.17 27.55 -2.31
N ASN A 521 -22.29 27.48 -3.03
CA ASN A 521 -22.82 26.32 -3.77
C ASN A 521 -22.60 24.95 -3.09
N ILE A 522 -23.24 24.73 -1.94
CA ILE A 522 -23.28 23.42 -1.28
C ILE A 522 -24.21 22.50 -2.08
N THR A 523 -23.63 21.64 -2.93
CA THR A 523 -24.30 20.63 -3.76
C THR A 523 -23.64 19.26 -3.56
N ALA A 524 -24.43 18.20 -3.65
CA ALA A 524 -23.93 16.82 -3.61
C ALA A 524 -22.96 16.50 -4.77
N ALA A 525 -23.07 17.17 -5.93
CA ALA A 525 -22.17 16.96 -7.07
C ALA A 525 -20.70 17.36 -6.80
N ARG A 526 -20.43 18.10 -5.71
CA ARG A 526 -19.07 18.45 -5.27
C ARG A 526 -18.45 17.46 -4.28
N LEU A 527 -19.21 16.49 -3.78
CA LEU A 527 -18.68 15.47 -2.87
C LEU A 527 -17.98 14.36 -3.67
N PRO A 528 -16.72 14.00 -3.36
CA PRO A 528 -16.06 12.84 -3.95
C PRO A 528 -16.90 11.58 -3.74
N TYR A 529 -17.05 10.75 -4.77
CA TYR A 529 -17.90 9.57 -4.75
C TYR A 529 -17.04 8.31 -4.85
N PHE A 530 -16.74 7.68 -3.71
CA PHE A 530 -15.86 6.51 -3.64
C PHE A 530 -16.63 5.26 -3.23
N GLU A 531 -16.31 4.14 -3.88
CA GLU A 531 -16.87 2.83 -3.59
C GLU A 531 -16.59 2.42 -2.14
N GLY A 532 -17.63 2.05 -1.39
CA GLY A 532 -17.54 1.69 0.03
C GLY A 532 -17.32 2.86 1.00
N SER A 533 -17.40 4.12 0.56
CA SER A 533 -17.31 5.28 1.46
C SER A 533 -18.63 5.61 2.17
N PHE A 534 -18.54 5.98 3.45
CA PHE A 534 -19.71 6.30 4.29
C PHE A 534 -20.62 7.37 3.69
N TRP A 535 -20.04 8.39 3.05
CA TRP A 535 -20.79 9.55 2.57
C TRP A 535 -21.51 9.27 1.24
N SER A 536 -20.91 8.52 0.30
CA SER A 536 -21.63 8.02 -0.89
C SER A 536 -22.85 7.19 -0.49
N SER A 537 -22.65 6.12 0.28
CA SER A 537 -23.74 5.25 0.69
C SER A 537 -24.78 5.95 1.57
N SER A 538 -24.37 6.95 2.37
CA SER A 538 -25.31 7.81 3.11
C SER A 538 -26.12 8.74 2.21
N ALA A 539 -25.54 9.27 1.14
CA ALA A 539 -26.22 10.15 0.19
C ALA A 539 -27.25 9.37 -0.64
N GLU A 540 -26.88 8.19 -1.15
CA GLU A 540 -27.79 7.27 -1.84
C GLU A 540 -28.96 6.85 -0.96
N LEU A 541 -28.69 6.37 0.26
CA LEU A 541 -29.73 5.96 1.21
C LEU A 541 -30.68 7.11 1.56
N LEU A 542 -30.16 8.33 1.70
CA LEU A 542 -31.00 9.52 1.91
C LEU A 542 -31.86 9.84 0.69
N MET A 543 -31.37 9.63 -0.53
CA MET A 543 -32.15 9.86 -1.75
C MET A 543 -33.28 8.85 -1.94
N SER A 544 -33.02 7.55 -1.74
CA SER A 544 -34.08 6.53 -1.76
C SER A 544 -35.20 6.85 -0.77
N GLN A 545 -34.85 7.27 0.45
CA GLN A 545 -35.80 7.65 1.50
C GLN A 545 -36.67 8.87 1.12
N GLU A 546 -36.18 9.83 0.32
CA GLU A 546 -37.00 10.93 -0.19
C GLU A 546 -37.95 10.49 -1.33
N THR A 547 -37.59 9.47 -2.12
CA THR A 547 -38.47 8.95 -3.19
C THR A 547 -39.67 8.19 -2.63
N GLU A 548 -39.51 7.47 -1.51
CA GLU A 548 -40.58 6.72 -0.86
C GLU A 548 -41.51 7.61 -0.01
N SER A 549 -41.00 8.73 0.54
CA SER A 549 -41.71 9.55 1.54
C SER A 549 -42.53 10.74 1.00
N GLY A 550 -42.80 10.77 -0.30
CA GLY A 550 -44.08 11.31 -0.82
C GLY A 550 -44.34 12.82 -0.70
N VAL A 551 -43.35 13.68 -0.99
CA VAL A 551 -43.50 15.11 -1.39
C VAL A 551 -44.08 16.11 -0.36
N GLU A 552 -44.98 15.74 0.56
CA GLU A 552 -45.74 16.69 1.38
C GLU A 552 -44.87 17.51 2.35
N ASN A 553 -43.86 16.88 2.97
CA ASN A 553 -42.98 17.55 3.94
C ASN A 553 -42.11 18.66 3.32
N VAL A 554 -41.78 18.56 2.02
CA VAL A 554 -40.91 19.53 1.33
C VAL A 554 -41.54 20.94 1.34
N LYS A 555 -42.86 21.03 1.15
CA LYS A 555 -43.65 22.29 1.14
C LYS A 555 -43.75 22.96 2.53
N SER A 556 -43.38 22.25 3.60
CA SER A 556 -43.38 22.74 4.98
C SER A 556 -42.02 23.34 5.36
N LEU A 557 -40.95 22.56 5.19
CA LEU A 557 -39.59 22.95 5.61
C LEU A 557 -38.96 24.02 4.70
N SER A 558 -39.26 23.97 3.39
CA SER A 558 -38.84 24.96 2.39
C SER A 558 -39.08 26.41 2.87
N ARG A 559 -40.30 26.74 3.32
CA ARG A 559 -40.70 28.11 3.67
C ARG A 559 -40.00 28.71 4.89
N ARG A 560 -39.27 27.93 5.71
CA ARG A 560 -38.50 28.46 6.84
C ARG A 560 -36.98 28.54 6.58
N ALA A 561 -36.46 27.76 5.62
CA ALA A 561 -35.04 27.78 5.28
C ALA A 561 -34.69 28.82 4.19
N LEU A 562 -35.66 29.23 3.37
CA LEU A 562 -35.42 30.00 2.14
C LEU A 562 -35.60 31.52 2.31
N LYS A 563 -34.73 32.13 3.13
CA LYS A 563 -34.48 33.58 3.12
C LYS A 563 -33.00 33.85 2.79
N GLY A 564 -32.66 33.78 1.51
CA GLY A 564 -31.32 34.09 1.01
C GLY A 564 -31.15 33.83 -0.48
N ASN A 565 -31.32 32.58 -0.91
CA ASN A 565 -30.97 32.15 -2.27
C ASN A 565 -32.17 32.11 -3.23
N LYS A 566 -31.94 32.55 -4.48
CA LYS A 566 -32.89 32.38 -5.60
C LYS A 566 -32.84 30.93 -6.10
N ILE A 567 -33.62 30.05 -5.48
CA ILE A 567 -33.92 28.73 -6.05
C ILE A 567 -34.63 28.90 -7.40
N LYS A 568 -34.27 28.06 -8.37
CA LYS A 568 -34.87 28.02 -9.71
C LYS A 568 -35.79 26.83 -9.90
N ASP A 569 -35.49 25.66 -9.32
CA ASP A 569 -36.28 24.44 -9.50
C ASP A 569 -36.46 23.58 -8.22
N SER A 570 -37.38 22.60 -8.30
CA SER A 570 -37.59 21.53 -7.33
C SER A 570 -36.34 20.69 -7.03
N ASN A 571 -35.46 20.46 -8.00
CA ASN A 571 -34.22 19.70 -7.78
C ASN A 571 -33.22 20.47 -6.88
N ASP A 572 -33.07 21.79 -7.03
CA ASP A 572 -32.28 22.63 -6.10
C ASP A 572 -32.72 22.40 -4.64
N ALA A 573 -34.04 22.42 -4.40
CA ALA A 573 -34.62 22.32 -3.08
C ALA A 573 -34.40 20.94 -2.44
N LYS A 574 -34.42 19.87 -3.24
CA LYS A 574 -34.04 18.51 -2.81
C LYS A 574 -32.54 18.43 -2.52
N ASN A 575 -31.67 19.04 -3.33
CA ASN A 575 -30.21 18.97 -3.18
C ASN A 575 -29.78 19.67 -1.87
N ILE A 576 -30.33 20.86 -1.62
CA ILE A 576 -30.16 21.58 -0.34
C ILE A 576 -30.66 20.74 0.86
N LEU A 577 -31.77 20.00 0.71
CA LEU A 577 -32.29 19.13 1.77
C LEU A 577 -31.40 17.89 2.00
N LEU A 578 -30.93 17.24 0.93
CA LEU A 578 -29.98 16.14 0.96
C LEU A 578 -28.69 16.56 1.66
N MET A 579 -28.05 17.63 1.19
CA MET A 579 -26.80 18.15 1.76
C MET A 579 -26.97 18.57 3.22
N ARG A 580 -28.13 19.13 3.60
CA ARG A 580 -28.43 19.43 5.00
C ARG A 580 -28.54 18.14 5.85
N LYS A 581 -29.24 17.11 5.37
CA LYS A 581 -29.38 15.84 6.10
C LYS A 581 -28.05 15.08 6.20
N LEU A 582 -27.29 15.04 5.12
CA LEU A 582 -25.98 14.41 5.02
C LEU A 582 -24.95 15.13 5.90
N GLY A 583 -24.94 16.47 5.86
CA GLY A 583 -24.10 17.31 6.72
C GLY A 583 -24.35 17.08 8.21
N ILE A 584 -25.61 16.89 8.63
CA ILE A 584 -25.95 16.54 10.02
C ILE A 584 -25.48 15.13 10.41
N ARG A 585 -25.45 14.16 9.47
CA ARG A 585 -24.84 12.83 9.75
C ARG A 585 -23.32 12.95 9.91
N ILE A 586 -22.67 13.66 8.99
CA ILE A 586 -21.21 13.81 8.97
C ILE A 586 -20.70 14.65 10.14
N SER A 587 -21.40 15.74 10.52
CA SER A 587 -20.97 16.65 11.61
C SER A 587 -20.73 15.94 12.94
N ASN A 588 -21.53 14.92 13.25
CA ASN A 588 -21.48 14.17 14.50
C ASN A 588 -20.21 13.30 14.62
N GLN A 589 -19.56 12.99 13.50
CA GLN A 589 -18.37 12.15 13.40
C GLN A 589 -17.31 12.80 12.50
N LYS A 590 -17.29 14.15 12.39
CA LYS A 590 -16.52 14.82 11.33
C LYS A 590 -15.03 14.47 11.34
N GLU A 591 -14.45 14.36 12.53
CA GLU A 591 -13.03 14.04 12.72
C GLU A 591 -12.66 12.58 12.33
N ASP A 592 -13.64 11.73 12.02
CA ASP A 592 -13.43 10.39 11.49
C ASP A 592 -13.37 10.36 9.94
N PHE A 593 -13.67 11.47 9.27
CA PHE A 593 -13.65 11.61 7.80
C PHE A 593 -12.53 12.58 7.38
N ILE A 594 -11.30 12.09 7.37
CA ILE A 594 -10.08 12.89 7.22
C ILE A 594 -9.82 13.18 5.73
N VAL A 595 -9.49 14.44 5.42
CA VAL A 595 -9.11 14.93 4.10
C VAL A 595 -7.69 15.48 4.18
N VAL A 596 -6.81 14.98 3.32
CA VAL A 596 -5.37 15.21 3.33
C VAL A 596 -4.97 15.94 2.05
N ASP A 597 -4.52 17.18 2.15
CA ASP A 597 -3.95 17.89 1.00
C ASP A 597 -2.48 17.45 0.81
N LEU A 598 -2.14 16.99 -0.38
CA LEU A 598 -0.78 16.60 -0.77
C LEU A 598 0.02 17.79 -1.30
N HIS A 599 -0.67 18.76 -1.93
CA HIS A 599 -0.12 19.97 -2.54
C HIS A 599 -0.78 21.24 -1.96
N TYR A 600 -0.26 22.42 -2.27
CA TYR A 600 -0.83 23.67 -1.76
C TYR A 600 -2.12 24.06 -2.50
N THR A 601 -3.12 24.54 -1.76
CA THR A 601 -4.41 24.98 -2.30
C THR A 601 -4.56 26.49 -2.12
N CYS A 602 -4.98 27.19 -3.19
CA CYS A 602 -5.12 28.64 -3.21
C CYS A 602 -6.31 29.11 -2.35
N THR A 603 -6.10 29.99 -1.37
CA THR A 603 -7.14 30.48 -0.46
C THR A 603 -8.27 31.25 -1.15
N ARG A 604 -7.96 31.98 -2.23
CA ARG A 604 -8.95 32.77 -3.00
C ARG A 604 -9.90 31.91 -3.83
N CYS A 605 -9.36 31.00 -4.66
CA CYS A 605 -10.17 30.21 -5.60
C CYS A 605 -10.42 28.76 -5.17
N SER A 606 -9.85 28.30 -4.06
CA SER A 606 -9.92 26.91 -3.55
C SER A 606 -9.33 25.83 -4.48
N GLU A 607 -8.63 26.19 -5.55
CA GLU A 607 -7.96 25.28 -6.48
C GLU A 607 -6.55 24.90 -6.01
N THR A 608 -6.13 23.65 -6.27
CA THR A 608 -4.75 23.21 -5.98
C THR A 608 -3.75 23.83 -6.98
N ILE A 609 -2.65 24.36 -6.45
CA ILE A 609 -1.63 25.10 -7.22
C ILE A 609 -0.65 24.11 -7.85
N LEU A 610 -1.06 23.52 -8.98
CA LEU A 610 -0.27 22.51 -9.70
C LEU A 610 0.95 23.09 -10.44
N SER A 611 0.82 24.29 -11.02
CA SER A 611 1.83 24.89 -11.89
C SER A 611 1.86 26.42 -11.79
N GLY A 612 2.96 27.03 -12.24
CA GLY A 612 3.19 28.47 -12.18
C GLY A 612 3.67 28.95 -10.81
N LEU A 613 3.51 30.24 -10.51
CA LEU A 613 3.93 30.78 -9.21
C LEU A 613 2.92 30.48 -8.08
N ARG A 614 3.43 30.02 -6.94
CA ARG A 614 2.75 30.04 -5.65
C ARG A 614 3.30 31.20 -4.83
N TRP A 615 2.41 32.10 -4.42
CA TRP A 615 2.71 33.19 -3.50
C TRP A 615 2.22 32.82 -2.09
N PHE A 616 3.02 33.08 -1.06
CA PHE A 616 2.73 32.69 0.30
C PHE A 616 3.38 33.63 1.33
N CYS A 617 2.81 33.72 2.52
CA CYS A 617 3.44 34.47 3.62
C CYS A 617 4.26 33.55 4.53
N LYS A 618 5.46 33.98 4.93
CA LYS A 618 6.29 33.25 5.93
C LYS A 618 5.71 33.33 7.35
N LYS A 619 5.03 34.42 7.72
CA LYS A 619 4.32 34.58 9.00
C LYS A 619 2.94 33.90 8.99
N CYS A 620 2.14 34.15 7.96
CA CYS A 620 0.76 33.68 7.86
C CYS A 620 0.68 32.40 7.02
N LYS A 621 0.94 31.25 7.66
CA LYS A 621 1.04 29.92 7.01
C LYS A 621 -0.16 29.56 6.13
N ASP A 622 -1.36 29.97 6.53
CA ASP A 622 -2.60 29.67 5.83
C ASP A 622 -2.74 30.42 4.50
N LEU A 623 -2.04 31.54 4.30
CA LEU A 623 -2.13 32.33 3.06
C LEU A 623 -1.27 31.70 1.96
N GLN A 624 -1.96 31.10 0.98
CA GLN A 624 -1.41 30.54 -0.24
C GLN A 624 -2.22 31.09 -1.43
N LEU A 625 -1.57 31.72 -2.42
CA LEU A 625 -2.20 32.25 -3.63
C LEU A 625 -1.56 31.61 -4.86
N CYS A 626 -2.39 31.19 -5.82
CA CYS A 626 -1.88 30.89 -7.16
C CYS A 626 -1.58 32.19 -7.91
N GLN A 627 -0.66 32.12 -8.88
CA GLN A 627 -0.24 33.23 -9.74
C GLN A 627 -1.41 34.12 -10.19
N ARG A 628 -2.43 33.55 -10.84
CA ARG A 628 -3.64 34.26 -11.31
C ARG A 628 -4.38 35.02 -10.20
N CYS A 629 -4.43 34.47 -8.98
CA CYS A 629 -5.09 35.14 -7.86
C CYS A 629 -4.21 36.21 -7.20
N HIS A 630 -2.89 36.12 -7.30
CA HIS A 630 -1.98 37.19 -6.90
C HIS A 630 -1.99 38.35 -7.90
N GLU A 631 -1.92 38.07 -9.21
CA GLU A 631 -1.97 39.07 -10.28
C GLU A 631 -3.26 39.91 -10.18
N LEU A 632 -4.41 39.29 -9.90
CA LEU A 632 -5.69 39.96 -9.64
C LEU A 632 -5.76 40.75 -8.31
N GLU A 633 -4.84 40.54 -7.37
CA GLU A 633 -4.70 41.38 -6.16
C GLU A 633 -3.73 42.55 -6.41
N GLU A 634 -2.66 42.32 -7.17
CA GLU A 634 -1.68 43.33 -7.56
C GLU A 634 -2.30 44.44 -8.43
N GLU A 635 -3.19 44.07 -9.37
CA GLU A 635 -4.00 45.03 -10.14
C GLU A 635 -4.94 45.91 -9.28
N LEU A 636 -5.23 45.51 -8.03
CA LEU A 636 -6.13 46.22 -7.12
C LEU A 636 -5.41 47.00 -6.00
N LEU A 637 -4.20 46.59 -5.62
CA LEU A 637 -3.49 47.12 -4.45
C LEU A 637 -2.04 47.58 -4.72
N GLY A 638 -1.42 47.17 -5.83
CA GLY A 638 -0.12 47.68 -6.27
C GLY A 638 1.12 47.24 -5.49
N GLU A 639 1.00 46.34 -4.51
CA GLU A 639 2.11 45.87 -3.67
C GLU A 639 2.08 44.35 -3.43
N HIS A 640 3.26 43.73 -3.29
CA HIS A 640 3.42 42.33 -2.87
C HIS A 640 3.26 42.14 -1.35
N THR A 641 2.30 42.85 -0.74
CA THR A 641 2.05 42.90 0.71
C THR A 641 0.61 42.48 1.00
N HIS A 642 0.34 42.07 2.24
CA HIS A 642 -1.03 41.94 2.74
C HIS A 642 -1.07 42.32 4.23
N THR A 643 -2.18 42.90 4.67
CA THR A 643 -2.36 43.32 6.07
C THR A 643 -2.99 42.19 6.89
N MET A 644 -2.36 41.81 8.01
CA MET A 644 -2.93 40.88 8.99
C MET A 644 -2.75 41.44 10.40
N ASN A 645 -3.85 41.52 11.16
CA ASN A 645 -3.93 42.15 12.49
C ASN A 645 -3.44 43.62 12.57
N GLY A 646 -3.28 44.29 11.43
CA GLY A 646 -2.71 45.65 11.33
C GLY A 646 -1.21 45.71 11.03
N GLU A 647 -0.52 44.57 10.93
CA GLU A 647 0.84 44.50 10.39
C GLU A 647 0.81 44.20 8.88
N GLU A 648 1.68 44.85 8.11
CA GLU A 648 1.93 44.52 6.70
C GLU A 648 2.95 43.39 6.57
N HIS A 649 2.60 42.38 5.78
CA HIS A 649 3.37 41.17 5.59
C HIS A 649 3.66 40.93 4.12
N SER A 650 4.94 41.03 3.74
CA SER A 650 5.41 40.73 2.38
C SER A 650 5.15 39.27 2.00
N LEU A 651 4.77 39.05 0.75
CA LEU A 651 4.63 37.72 0.15
C LEU A 651 5.97 37.22 -0.38
N SER A 652 6.15 35.90 -0.37
CA SER A 652 7.26 35.18 -0.97
C SER A 652 6.73 34.30 -2.11
N GLN A 653 7.48 34.18 -3.20
CA GLN A 653 7.13 33.31 -4.32
C GLN A 653 7.92 32.00 -4.32
N ALA A 654 7.32 30.93 -4.83
CA ALA A 654 7.95 29.67 -5.19
C ALA A 654 7.35 29.15 -6.50
N ILE A 655 8.16 28.54 -7.37
CA ILE A 655 7.66 27.89 -8.60
C ILE A 655 7.04 26.54 -8.23
N MET A 656 5.86 26.26 -8.76
CA MET A 656 5.21 24.95 -8.74
C MET A 656 5.33 24.31 -10.12
N ASN A 657 5.70 23.02 -10.17
CA ASN A 657 5.79 22.23 -11.41
C ASN A 657 5.42 20.77 -11.12
N ILE A 658 4.17 20.52 -10.73
CA ILE A 658 3.63 19.21 -10.41
C ILE A 658 3.17 18.52 -11.71
N GLN A 659 3.31 17.19 -11.79
CA GLN A 659 3.07 16.43 -13.01
C GLN A 659 1.67 16.68 -13.62
N SER A 660 1.64 17.00 -14.92
CA SER A 660 0.43 17.35 -15.69
C SER A 660 -0.52 16.18 -15.91
N THR A 661 -0.04 14.95 -15.74
CA THR A 661 -0.84 13.72 -15.63
C THR A 661 -0.49 12.99 -14.32
N THR A 662 -1.23 11.93 -14.00
CA THR A 662 -0.95 11.00 -12.88
C THR A 662 -0.55 9.61 -13.36
N GLU A 663 -0.08 9.49 -14.61
CA GLU A 663 0.15 8.23 -15.34
C GLU A 663 0.89 7.17 -14.50
N ASP A 664 0.31 5.97 -14.49
CA ASP A 664 0.80 4.85 -13.69
C ASP A 664 1.68 3.93 -14.53
N ASN A 665 2.98 3.99 -14.23
CA ASN A 665 4.03 3.23 -14.91
C ASN A 665 4.21 1.82 -14.31
N ASP A 666 3.56 1.55 -13.17
CA ASP A 666 3.50 0.23 -12.55
C ASP A 666 2.69 -0.75 -13.42
N VAL A 667 3.11 -2.02 -13.44
CA VAL A 667 2.47 -3.08 -14.24
C VAL A 667 1.07 -3.37 -13.70
N ILE A 668 0.11 -3.58 -14.60
CA ILE A 668 -1.23 -4.10 -14.26
C ILE A 668 -1.06 -5.55 -13.80
N LEU A 669 -1.32 -5.80 -12.52
CA LEU A 669 -1.23 -7.12 -11.87
C LEU A 669 -2.64 -7.67 -11.66
N GLY A 670 -3.10 -8.48 -12.63
CA GLY A 670 -4.38 -9.18 -12.55
C GLY A 670 -4.31 -10.35 -11.57
N ASN A 671 -5.16 -10.33 -10.55
CA ASN A 671 -5.42 -11.51 -9.72
C ASN A 671 -6.82 -11.43 -9.07
N ASN A 672 -7.77 -12.17 -9.63
CA ASN A 672 -9.19 -12.17 -9.22
C ASN A 672 -9.39 -12.49 -7.72
N THR A 673 -8.45 -13.23 -7.11
CA THR A 673 -8.48 -13.59 -5.69
C THR A 673 -8.24 -12.38 -4.77
N PHE A 674 -7.38 -11.44 -5.21
CA PHE A 674 -7.00 -10.26 -4.43
C PHE A 674 -7.67 -8.97 -4.96
N GLU A 675 -8.60 -9.11 -5.92
CA GLU A 675 -9.27 -7.99 -6.58
C GLU A 675 -10.07 -7.07 -5.63
N SER A 676 -10.56 -7.61 -4.51
CA SER A 676 -11.31 -6.86 -3.52
C SER A 676 -11.16 -7.47 -2.12
N ARG A 677 -11.49 -6.67 -1.10
CA ARG A 677 -11.64 -7.12 0.29
C ARG A 677 -12.46 -8.41 0.39
N GLN A 678 -13.61 -8.45 -0.29
CA GLN A 678 -14.53 -9.59 -0.20
C GLN A 678 -13.97 -10.85 -0.86
N MET A 679 -13.29 -10.72 -2.01
CA MET A 679 -12.67 -11.86 -2.69
C MET A 679 -11.56 -12.47 -1.84
N PHE A 680 -10.65 -11.65 -1.30
CA PHE A 680 -9.54 -12.13 -0.48
C PHE A 680 -10.02 -12.70 0.86
N LEU A 681 -11.02 -12.09 1.50
CA LEU A 681 -11.61 -12.60 2.73
C LEU A 681 -12.35 -13.92 2.52
N SER A 682 -13.18 -14.04 1.47
CA SER A 682 -13.90 -15.29 1.15
C SER A 682 -12.97 -16.41 0.66
N PHE A 683 -11.88 -16.07 -0.04
CA PHE A 683 -10.81 -17.03 -0.37
C PHE A 683 -10.14 -17.56 0.91
N SER A 684 -9.74 -16.66 1.81
CA SER A 684 -9.09 -17.02 3.07
C SER A 684 -10.00 -17.86 3.97
N GLN A 685 -11.31 -17.55 3.99
CA GLN A 685 -12.33 -18.36 4.66
C GLN A 685 -12.46 -19.76 4.04
N LYS A 686 -12.62 -19.85 2.71
CA LYS A 686 -12.78 -21.12 1.99
C LYS A 686 -11.60 -22.09 2.21
N HIS A 687 -10.38 -21.59 2.31
CA HIS A 687 -9.18 -22.39 2.48
C HIS A 687 -8.64 -22.43 3.92
N ASN A 688 -9.39 -21.92 4.90
CA ASN A 688 -8.98 -21.84 6.31
C ASN A 688 -7.61 -21.14 6.55
N TYR A 689 -7.28 -20.15 5.72
CA TYR A 689 -6.09 -19.30 5.88
C TYR A 689 -6.34 -18.24 6.97
N ARG A 690 -5.97 -18.58 8.21
CA ARG A 690 -6.27 -17.84 9.45
C ARG A 690 -5.03 -17.23 10.09
N PHE A 691 -5.22 -16.10 10.76
CA PHE A 691 -4.14 -15.36 11.43
C PHE A 691 -4.33 -15.29 12.97
N ASP A 692 -4.99 -16.28 13.59
CA ASP A 692 -5.33 -16.27 15.01
C ASP A 692 -4.22 -16.79 15.93
N THR A 693 -3.30 -17.60 15.39
CA THR A 693 -2.09 -18.10 16.05
C THR A 693 -0.90 -17.97 15.10
N LEU A 694 0.32 -17.81 15.62
CA LEU A 694 1.51 -17.58 14.78
C LEU A 694 1.75 -18.73 13.78
N ARG A 695 1.55 -19.98 14.21
CA ARG A 695 1.65 -21.16 13.32
C ARG A 695 0.62 -21.14 12.17
N ARG A 696 -0.62 -20.72 12.44
CA ARG A 696 -1.65 -20.54 11.40
C ARG A 696 -1.31 -19.35 10.49
N ALA A 697 -0.82 -18.23 11.03
CA ALA A 697 -0.37 -17.08 10.25
C ALA A 697 0.80 -17.42 9.32
N LYS A 698 1.79 -18.20 9.79
CA LYS A 698 2.89 -18.75 8.99
C LYS A 698 2.38 -19.61 7.83
N ASN A 699 1.59 -20.64 8.13
CA ASN A 699 1.03 -21.54 7.10
C ASN A 699 0.15 -20.77 6.10
N SER A 700 -0.72 -19.89 6.57
CA SER A 700 -1.58 -19.05 5.72
C SER A 700 -0.77 -18.15 4.78
N SER A 701 0.32 -17.55 5.28
CA SER A 701 1.18 -16.67 4.47
C SER A 701 1.97 -17.46 3.43
N MET A 702 2.51 -18.63 3.79
CA MET A 702 3.12 -19.59 2.86
C MET A 702 2.15 -19.99 1.74
N MET A 703 0.89 -20.32 2.07
CA MET A 703 -0.11 -20.68 1.06
C MET A 703 -0.51 -19.48 0.20
N ILE A 704 -0.71 -18.29 0.78
CA ILE A 704 -1.00 -17.05 0.05
C ILE A 704 0.14 -16.71 -0.93
N LEU A 705 1.40 -16.83 -0.53
CA LEU A 705 2.56 -16.65 -1.39
C LEU A 705 2.59 -17.68 -2.52
N HIS A 706 2.32 -18.95 -2.23
CA HIS A 706 2.21 -19.99 -3.25
C HIS A 706 1.14 -19.66 -4.31
N HIS A 707 -0.06 -19.22 -3.89
CA HIS A 707 -1.13 -18.82 -4.82
C HIS A 707 -0.80 -17.57 -5.63
N LEU A 708 -0.18 -16.56 -5.01
CA LEU A 708 0.29 -15.34 -5.70
C LEU A 708 1.32 -15.68 -6.78
N HIS A 709 2.33 -16.48 -6.43
CA HIS A 709 3.38 -16.90 -7.36
C HIS A 709 2.87 -17.81 -8.47
N THR A 710 1.99 -18.77 -8.19
CA THR A 710 1.36 -19.61 -9.22
C THR A 710 0.53 -18.75 -10.18
N SER A 711 -0.21 -17.77 -9.66
CA SER A 711 -0.96 -16.80 -10.48
C SER A 711 -0.03 -15.95 -11.36
N ASN A 712 1.10 -15.48 -10.82
CA ASN A 712 2.10 -14.72 -11.57
C ASN A 712 2.78 -15.56 -12.67
N LYS A 713 3.16 -16.81 -12.38
CA LYS A 713 3.72 -17.75 -13.37
C LYS A 713 2.72 -18.02 -14.51
N LEU A 714 1.43 -18.13 -14.21
CA LEU A 714 0.35 -18.28 -15.21
C LEU A 714 0.13 -16.99 -16.04
N HIS A 715 0.15 -15.81 -15.42
CA HIS A 715 0.03 -14.55 -16.16
C HIS A 715 1.23 -14.32 -17.10
N GLN A 716 2.44 -14.65 -16.65
CA GLN A 716 3.66 -14.54 -17.45
C GLN A 716 3.64 -15.48 -18.67
N SER A 717 3.17 -16.72 -18.55
CA SER A 717 3.10 -17.65 -19.69
C SER A 717 2.04 -17.23 -20.72
N GLN A 718 0.90 -16.71 -20.28
CA GLN A 718 -0.13 -16.15 -21.16
C GLN A 718 0.38 -14.91 -21.93
N ILE A 719 1.03 -13.97 -21.23
CA ILE A 719 1.59 -12.75 -21.84
C ILE A 719 2.70 -13.10 -22.83
N SER A 720 3.60 -14.03 -22.49
CA SER A 720 4.68 -14.50 -23.36
C SER A 720 4.19 -15.25 -24.61
N SER A 721 2.96 -15.76 -24.59
CA SER A 721 2.32 -16.42 -25.74
C SER A 721 1.65 -15.44 -26.70
N GLY A 722 1.43 -14.18 -26.28
CA GLY A 722 0.66 -13.18 -27.03
C GLY A 722 1.47 -11.99 -27.57
N ALA A 723 2.70 -11.76 -27.08
CA ALA A 723 3.52 -10.62 -27.48
C ALA A 723 5.01 -10.99 -27.62
N LEU A 724 5.66 -10.37 -28.62
CA LEU A 724 7.12 -10.40 -28.80
C LEU A 724 7.82 -9.52 -27.73
N LEU A 725 7.75 -9.94 -26.48
CA LEU A 725 8.48 -9.33 -25.37
C LEU A 725 9.98 -9.56 -25.56
N GLN A 726 10.66 -8.52 -26.03
CA GLN A 726 12.11 -8.50 -26.17
C GLN A 726 12.75 -8.64 -24.79
N VAL A 727 13.41 -9.78 -24.52
CA VAL A 727 14.06 -10.07 -23.24
C VAL A 727 15.03 -8.94 -22.87
N VAL A 728 14.77 -8.30 -21.74
CA VAL A 728 15.56 -7.19 -21.22
C VAL A 728 16.47 -7.72 -20.12
N THR A 729 17.79 -7.74 -20.33
CA THR A 729 18.75 -8.12 -19.27
C THR A 729 19.40 -6.92 -18.60
N CYS A 730 19.80 -7.10 -17.34
CA CYS A 730 20.67 -6.19 -16.60
C CYS A 730 22.08 -6.23 -17.19
N THR A 731 22.56 -5.11 -17.74
CA THR A 731 23.90 -4.99 -18.35
C THR A 731 25.05 -5.30 -17.37
N SER A 732 24.80 -5.21 -16.06
CA SER A 732 25.82 -5.47 -15.02
C SER A 732 25.88 -6.91 -14.52
N CYS A 733 24.83 -7.72 -14.66
CA CYS A 733 24.79 -9.09 -14.10
C CYS A 733 24.05 -10.12 -14.96
N GLN A 734 23.59 -9.72 -16.15
CA GLN A 734 22.87 -10.51 -17.15
C GLN A 734 21.58 -11.21 -16.70
N LYS A 735 21.13 -11.03 -15.44
CA LYS A 735 19.79 -11.43 -15.01
C LYS A 735 18.72 -10.73 -15.85
N ASP A 736 17.66 -11.47 -16.15
CA ASP A 736 16.44 -10.94 -16.77
C ASP A 736 15.77 -9.91 -15.85
N VAL A 737 15.30 -8.82 -16.45
CA VAL A 737 14.53 -7.73 -15.82
C VAL A 737 13.30 -7.35 -16.65
N SER A 738 12.85 -8.21 -17.57
CA SER A 738 11.68 -7.98 -18.43
C SER A 738 10.38 -7.79 -17.64
N THR A 739 10.28 -8.42 -16.46
CA THR A 739 9.11 -8.46 -15.59
C THR A 739 9.30 -7.74 -14.24
N THR A 740 10.42 -7.01 -14.06
CA THR A 740 10.76 -6.31 -12.80
C THR A 740 11.25 -4.88 -13.10
N ILE A 741 11.29 -4.02 -12.07
CA ILE A 741 11.84 -2.67 -12.24
C ILE A 741 13.35 -2.69 -12.54
N TYR A 742 13.79 -1.77 -13.41
CA TYR A 742 15.21 -1.55 -13.68
C TYR A 742 15.54 -0.09 -13.98
N TYR A 743 16.76 0.31 -13.68
CA TYR A 743 17.26 1.64 -13.94
C TYR A 743 17.92 1.70 -15.32
N THR A 744 17.33 2.47 -16.24
CA THR A 744 17.98 2.86 -17.50
C THR A 744 18.89 4.07 -17.28
N SER A 745 20.07 4.11 -17.90
CA SER A 745 20.95 5.27 -17.75
C SER A 745 20.59 6.39 -18.74
N LEU A 746 20.26 7.57 -18.20
CA LEU A 746 19.95 8.79 -18.98
C LEU A 746 21.11 9.24 -19.88
N CYS A 747 22.35 8.87 -19.55
CA CYS A 747 23.54 9.18 -20.36
C CYS A 747 24.06 8.01 -21.21
N CYS A 748 23.47 6.81 -21.07
CA CYS A 748 23.84 5.58 -21.77
C CYS A 748 22.58 4.71 -22.01
N PRO A 749 21.76 4.95 -23.04
CA PRO A 749 20.45 4.30 -23.21
C PRO A 749 20.47 2.76 -23.33
N SER A 750 21.61 2.17 -23.72
CA SER A 750 21.82 0.72 -23.74
C SER A 750 22.17 0.11 -22.38
N TYR A 751 22.50 0.92 -21.37
CA TYR A 751 22.92 0.46 -20.05
C TYR A 751 21.73 0.39 -19.09
N ARG A 752 21.46 -0.82 -18.59
CA ARG A 752 20.35 -1.16 -17.68
C ARG A 752 20.90 -1.82 -16.43
N ALA A 753 20.42 -1.41 -15.25
CA ALA A 753 20.78 -2.02 -13.97
C ALA A 753 19.53 -2.46 -13.20
N CYS A 754 19.47 -3.73 -12.79
CA CYS A 754 18.45 -4.18 -11.83
C CYS A 754 18.63 -3.47 -10.47
N THR A 755 17.58 -3.46 -9.65
CA THR A 755 17.55 -2.82 -8.33
C THR A 755 18.77 -3.15 -7.46
N SER A 756 19.19 -4.42 -7.46
CA SER A 756 20.37 -4.89 -6.72
C SER A 756 21.68 -4.28 -7.22
N CYS A 757 21.94 -4.30 -8.53
CA CYS A 757 23.18 -3.74 -9.09
C CYS A 757 23.26 -2.21 -8.95
N TYR A 758 22.13 -1.52 -9.12
CA TYR A 758 22.03 -0.08 -8.89
C TYR A 758 22.32 0.28 -7.41
N SER A 759 21.68 -0.44 -6.48
CA SER A 759 21.84 -0.19 -5.04
C SER A 759 23.25 -0.48 -4.57
N ASN A 760 23.80 -1.64 -4.91
CA ASN A 760 25.06 -2.13 -4.37
C ASN A 760 26.31 -1.43 -4.95
N SER A 761 26.24 -0.87 -6.17
CA SER A 761 27.39 -0.23 -6.80
C SER A 761 27.33 1.30 -6.80
N LYS A 762 28.01 1.93 -5.82
CA LYS A 762 28.31 3.37 -5.85
C LYS A 762 29.09 3.78 -7.10
N TYR A 763 29.93 2.89 -7.65
CA TYR A 763 30.66 3.14 -8.90
C TYR A 763 29.72 3.24 -10.11
N LEU A 764 28.72 2.35 -10.24
CA LEU A 764 27.73 2.47 -11.31
C LEU A 764 26.95 3.77 -11.21
N ARG A 765 26.49 4.14 -10.01
CA ARG A 765 25.75 5.41 -9.77
C ARG A 765 26.58 6.68 -10.02
N LEU A 766 27.91 6.60 -10.02
CA LEU A 766 28.81 7.71 -10.37
C LEU A 766 29.18 7.75 -11.87
N ARG A 767 29.20 6.59 -12.55
CA ARG A 767 29.57 6.47 -13.97
C ARG A 767 28.39 6.59 -14.91
N HIS A 768 27.21 6.16 -14.47
CA HIS A 768 25.96 6.15 -15.19
C HIS A 768 24.94 6.99 -14.42
N LEU A 769 24.47 8.08 -15.03
CA LEU A 769 23.37 8.82 -14.47
C LEU A 769 22.08 8.02 -14.66
N PHE A 770 21.35 7.79 -13.57
CA PHE A 770 20.07 7.10 -13.55
C PHE A 770 18.97 8.04 -13.04
N PRO A 771 17.71 7.90 -13.47
CA PRO A 771 16.59 8.62 -12.85
C PRO A 771 16.40 8.18 -11.39
N VAL A 772 15.87 9.07 -10.55
CA VAL A 772 15.58 8.78 -9.12
C VAL A 772 14.57 7.63 -8.99
N THR A 773 13.61 7.60 -9.92
CA THR A 773 12.56 6.59 -10.07
C THR A 773 12.99 5.56 -11.13
N PRO A 774 12.92 4.24 -10.85
CA PRO A 774 13.25 3.21 -11.84
C PRO A 774 12.26 3.20 -13.01
N CYS A 775 12.61 2.45 -14.06
CA CYS A 775 11.88 2.34 -15.31
C CYS A 775 11.23 0.96 -15.45
N ILE A 776 10.16 0.89 -16.23
CA ILE A 776 9.51 -0.35 -16.68
C ILE A 776 9.33 -0.23 -18.21
N HIS A 777 9.53 -1.33 -18.96
CA HIS A 777 9.50 -1.37 -20.44
C HIS A 777 10.38 -0.32 -21.18
N GLY A 778 11.41 0.22 -20.52
CA GLY A 778 12.43 1.07 -21.14
C GLY A 778 12.06 2.53 -21.35
N ILE A 779 10.88 2.97 -20.89
CA ILE A 779 10.50 4.39 -20.87
C ILE A 779 11.03 5.02 -19.57
N PRO A 780 11.98 5.98 -19.62
CA PRO A 780 12.46 6.65 -18.42
C PRO A 780 11.43 7.69 -17.92
N PRO A 781 11.03 7.66 -16.64
CA PRO A 781 10.09 8.63 -16.10
C PRO A 781 10.68 10.05 -16.14
N ARG A 782 9.91 11.01 -16.65
CA ARG A 782 10.26 12.43 -16.67
C ARG A 782 10.26 12.99 -15.24
N THR A 783 11.40 12.91 -14.55
CA THR A 783 11.55 13.42 -13.18
C THR A 783 11.50 14.95 -13.16
N VAL A 784 10.94 15.54 -12.10
CA VAL A 784 10.84 17.01 -11.95
C VAL A 784 12.23 17.67 -11.96
N VAL A 785 13.23 17.03 -11.32
CA VAL A 785 14.63 17.47 -11.31
C VAL A 785 15.21 17.55 -12.72
N THR A 786 14.87 16.58 -13.59
CA THR A 786 15.23 16.64 -15.01
C THR A 786 14.64 17.89 -15.66
N ILE A 787 13.34 18.13 -15.51
CA ILE A 787 12.64 19.25 -16.15
C ILE A 787 13.20 20.60 -15.69
N GLU A 788 13.45 20.79 -14.39
CA GLU A 788 14.07 22.02 -13.86
C GLU A 788 15.45 22.30 -14.46
N ILE A 789 16.28 21.26 -14.64
CA ILE A 789 17.61 21.41 -15.22
C ILE A 789 17.50 21.77 -16.71
N LEU A 790 16.58 21.15 -17.44
CA LEU A 790 16.34 21.44 -18.86
C LEU A 790 15.88 22.90 -19.08
N ASP A 791 14.95 23.37 -18.26
CA ASP A 791 14.40 24.72 -18.31
C ASP A 791 15.46 25.77 -17.91
N ALA A 792 16.21 25.53 -16.83
CA ALA A 792 17.31 26.40 -16.42
C ALA A 792 18.44 26.49 -17.47
N LEU A 793 18.74 25.40 -18.19
CA LEU A 793 19.69 25.40 -19.31
C LEU A 793 19.19 26.23 -20.50
N LEU A 794 17.95 25.97 -20.95
CA LEU A 794 17.31 26.68 -22.08
C LEU A 794 17.23 28.18 -21.80
N HIS A 795 16.73 28.54 -20.61
CA HIS A 795 16.71 29.91 -20.15
C HIS A 795 18.11 30.52 -20.09
N ALA A 796 19.08 29.88 -19.43
CA ALA A 796 20.42 30.45 -19.26
C ALA A 796 21.15 30.73 -20.58
N HIS A 797 20.96 29.86 -21.58
CA HIS A 797 21.52 30.06 -22.92
C HIS A 797 20.85 31.22 -23.68
N ALA A 798 19.52 31.36 -23.59
CA ALA A 798 18.79 32.47 -24.23
C ALA A 798 18.93 33.82 -23.49
N CYS A 799 19.20 33.80 -22.18
CA CYS A 799 19.10 34.95 -21.30
C CYS A 799 20.27 35.94 -21.46
N ARG A 800 20.05 37.04 -22.20
CA ARG A 800 21.04 38.10 -22.45
C ARG A 800 21.21 39.11 -21.29
N SER A 801 21.01 38.71 -20.04
CA SER A 801 21.14 39.59 -18.87
C SER A 801 22.57 40.16 -18.73
N THR A 802 22.72 41.46 -18.99
CA THR A 802 23.98 42.23 -18.91
C THR A 802 23.84 43.41 -17.96
N ALA A 803 24.68 43.47 -16.92
CA ALA A 803 25.00 44.61 -16.04
C ALA A 803 23.87 45.33 -15.26
N ALA A 804 22.62 45.35 -15.72
CA ALA A 804 21.51 46.08 -15.10
C ALA A 804 20.83 45.33 -13.94
N GLY A 805 21.16 44.06 -13.73
CA GLY A 805 20.66 43.24 -12.62
C GLY A 805 20.91 41.74 -12.85
N PRO A 806 21.01 40.93 -11.77
CA PRO A 806 21.02 39.47 -11.88
C PRO A 806 19.65 38.98 -12.39
N CYS A 807 19.65 37.89 -13.16
CA CYS A 807 18.39 37.30 -13.61
C CYS A 807 17.66 36.62 -12.44
N SER A 808 16.35 36.86 -12.32
CA SER A 808 15.47 36.27 -11.30
C SER A 808 15.15 34.79 -11.51
N HIS A 809 15.49 34.21 -12.66
CA HIS A 809 15.22 32.81 -12.96
C HIS A 809 16.10 31.88 -12.11
N PRO A 810 15.53 30.88 -11.42
CA PRO A 810 16.31 29.91 -10.64
C PRO A 810 17.40 29.25 -11.45
N LYS A 811 18.56 29.01 -10.81
CA LYS A 811 19.73 28.29 -11.35
C LYS A 811 20.38 28.91 -12.63
N CYS A 812 19.84 30.01 -13.18
CA CYS A 812 20.34 30.68 -14.39
C CYS A 812 21.81 31.11 -14.29
N SER A 813 22.21 31.70 -13.15
CA SER A 813 23.61 32.07 -12.88
C SER A 813 24.55 30.87 -12.89
N VAL A 814 24.16 29.76 -12.27
CA VAL A 814 24.95 28.52 -12.19
C VAL A 814 25.09 27.87 -13.58
N ALA A 815 24.00 27.79 -14.34
CA ALA A 815 24.03 27.27 -15.70
C ALA A 815 24.94 28.13 -16.62
N LYS A 816 24.91 29.47 -16.50
CA LYS A 816 25.86 30.36 -17.20
C LYS A 816 27.32 30.12 -16.81
N ILE A 817 27.61 29.95 -15.51
CA ILE A 817 28.97 29.62 -15.03
C ILE A 817 29.47 28.31 -15.66
N LEU A 818 28.59 27.31 -15.77
CA LEU A 818 28.93 26.02 -16.37
C LEU A 818 29.17 26.10 -17.88
N PHE A 819 28.32 26.81 -18.64
CA PHE A 819 28.55 27.10 -20.06
C PHE A 819 29.93 27.76 -20.25
N ASN A 820 30.16 28.90 -19.61
CA ASN A 820 31.41 29.66 -19.69
C ASN A 820 32.63 28.81 -19.31
N HIS A 821 32.54 28.01 -18.24
CA HIS A 821 33.62 27.11 -17.83
C HIS A 821 33.97 26.09 -18.94
N THR A 822 32.98 25.52 -19.62
CA THR A 822 33.24 24.56 -20.70
C THR A 822 33.76 25.18 -21.99
N GLU A 823 33.58 26.49 -22.20
CA GLU A 823 34.21 27.21 -23.31
C GLU A 823 35.71 27.44 -23.05
N VAL A 824 36.10 27.80 -21.81
CA VAL A 824 37.49 28.15 -21.48
C VAL A 824 38.35 27.00 -20.94
N CYS A 825 37.77 25.86 -20.54
CA CYS A 825 38.55 24.77 -19.94
C CYS A 825 39.27 23.91 -21.00
N GLU A 826 40.60 24.03 -21.06
CA GLU A 826 41.48 23.23 -21.93
C GLU A 826 41.37 21.71 -21.70
N LYS A 827 41.00 21.29 -20.48
CA LYS A 827 41.01 19.88 -20.03
C LYS A 827 39.61 19.25 -20.00
N GLN A 828 38.75 19.55 -20.99
CA GLN A 828 37.33 19.14 -21.01
C GLN A 828 37.07 17.65 -20.70
N ARG A 829 37.98 16.73 -21.09
CA ARG A 829 37.84 15.29 -20.85
C ARG A 829 38.30 14.79 -19.47
N ALA A 830 38.96 15.64 -18.67
CA ALA A 830 39.52 15.29 -17.36
C ALA A 830 39.06 16.23 -16.22
N CYS A 831 38.53 17.41 -16.54
CA CYS A 831 37.96 18.33 -15.56
C CYS A 831 36.58 17.82 -15.09
N LYS A 832 36.41 17.59 -13.78
CA LYS A 832 35.16 17.09 -13.18
C LYS A 832 33.94 17.93 -13.59
N THR A 833 34.07 19.25 -13.56
CA THR A 833 33.03 20.22 -13.98
C THR A 833 32.61 20.03 -15.43
N CYS A 834 33.56 19.90 -16.36
CA CYS A 834 33.28 19.66 -17.77
C CYS A 834 32.61 18.30 -17.99
N VAL A 835 33.01 17.27 -17.26
CA VAL A 835 32.42 15.93 -17.33
C VAL A 835 30.98 15.94 -16.83
N HIS A 836 30.71 16.56 -15.67
CA HIS A 836 29.35 16.71 -15.14
C HIS A 836 28.46 17.55 -16.06
N PHE A 837 28.96 18.68 -16.59
CA PHE A 837 28.16 19.49 -17.53
C PHE A 837 27.89 18.76 -18.84
N ALA A 838 28.85 17.97 -19.35
CA ALA A 838 28.62 17.12 -20.51
C ALA A 838 27.59 16.00 -20.25
N MET A 839 27.44 15.51 -19.01
CA MET A 839 26.31 14.63 -18.65
C MET A 839 24.99 15.42 -18.68
N VAL A 840 24.95 16.61 -18.08
CA VAL A 840 23.76 17.49 -18.05
C VAL A 840 23.27 17.87 -19.45
N ILE A 841 24.17 18.22 -20.37
CA ILE A 841 23.84 18.49 -21.78
C ILE A 841 23.36 17.22 -22.51
N ARG A 842 23.82 16.02 -22.16
CA ARG A 842 23.30 14.76 -22.72
C ARG A 842 21.87 14.44 -22.27
N ILE A 843 21.51 14.76 -21.03
CA ILE A 843 20.10 14.69 -20.57
C ILE A 843 19.23 15.58 -21.45
N HIS A 844 19.73 16.78 -21.79
CA HIS A 844 19.05 17.69 -22.69
C HIS A 844 18.92 17.14 -24.11
N ALA A 845 20.02 16.68 -24.72
CA ALA A 845 20.00 16.03 -26.03
C ALA A 845 19.00 14.86 -26.12
N TYR A 846 18.88 14.05 -25.05
CA TYR A 846 17.98 12.90 -24.99
C TYR A 846 16.50 13.27 -24.88
N HIS A 847 16.16 14.37 -24.19
CA HIS A 847 14.77 14.80 -24.00
C HIS A 847 14.29 15.90 -24.96
N CYS A 848 15.21 16.57 -25.67
CA CYS A 848 14.85 17.67 -26.55
C CYS A 848 14.26 17.19 -27.88
N GLN A 849 13.00 17.57 -28.13
CA GLN A 849 12.28 17.28 -29.38
C GLN A 849 12.37 18.42 -30.40
N ASP A 850 12.99 19.56 -30.06
CA ASP A 850 13.18 20.70 -30.97
C ASP A 850 14.32 20.40 -31.96
N PRO A 851 14.06 20.36 -33.29
CA PRO A 851 15.10 20.16 -34.29
C PRO A 851 16.09 21.33 -34.42
N ASN A 852 15.72 22.52 -33.94
CA ASN A 852 16.51 23.76 -34.02
C ASN A 852 17.04 24.21 -32.65
N CYS A 853 17.09 23.31 -31.66
CA CYS A 853 17.50 23.65 -30.30
C CYS A 853 18.83 24.40 -30.26
N SER A 854 18.84 25.55 -29.58
CA SER A 854 20.00 26.44 -29.48
C SER A 854 21.12 25.93 -28.57
N ILE A 855 20.85 24.93 -27.71
CA ILE A 855 21.83 24.46 -26.72
C ILE A 855 23.05 23.80 -27.39
N PRO A 856 24.28 24.29 -27.13
CA PRO A 856 25.50 23.68 -27.67
C PRO A 856 25.61 22.20 -27.35
N ARG A 857 25.91 21.38 -28.37
CA ARG A 857 26.04 19.90 -28.27
C ARG A 857 24.74 19.18 -27.86
N CYS A 858 23.58 19.76 -28.15
CA CYS A 858 22.26 19.08 -28.08
C CYS A 858 22.07 18.00 -29.16
N ARG A 859 22.90 18.00 -30.21
CA ARG A 859 22.96 17.03 -31.31
C ARG A 859 24.42 16.65 -31.56
#